data_AF-A0A0G1S2C3-F1
#
_entry.id   AF-A0A0G1S2C3-F1
#
_cell.length_a   1.000
_cell.length_b   1.000
_cell.length_c   1.000
_cell.angle_alpha   90.00
_cell.angle_beta   90.00
_cell.angle_gamma   90.00
#
_symmetry.space_group_name_H-M   'P 1'
#
loop_
_entity.id
_entity.type
_entity.pdbx_description
1 polymer ?
#
loop_
_entity_poly.entity_id
_entity_poly.type
_entity_poly.pdbx_seq_one_letter_code
_entity_poly.pdbx_strand_id
1 'polypeptide(L)'
;MITRDKSIIRNSSYAKLGLYSTLLLLAAFAYLGLAPAAANAETCRWIGETSNQMSNPANWTVAGSSTCQLNSGSELIFENNRSAQWDSDLRNSIGRIDVRESYAGTLRILGNVTIANDLKQSGGAIDISNSNLRLGGYLQRYAGTFLANTSYVYLFGASTDMSYIGGISTTLSALTVQGNSRLASNVTADSLLIAPGASLDAVNSYITLRDSGAALLNNGSFNPNNSTVHYAGSFGNSVRGNYFGLVLGSSGTHNLSGNVNVSSTFTNQGILNTGNYNLSSHGQFQNNGVLNEVGAGYIKHVMGEARFTDEAGNDISFYTSGSNVVFIKIVDEDANLNGSLRDTIAVLVNITGLGDQENITLQETGNNTGIFRNTTGVTLSSDSPAMSNNGRLEGAAIGSLSFSYADNRDPFDRRTDNATYTNSSTCGAPTNLAMNINASVGAARPSETSSREITLYFSATGATEMMITNSGFTDTNWQPFSATRSWNLTEGNGAKYVYAKFRSACGAESATYSAIINLNSSGTIAPTTTPATTPAATTTPTVCSAPIVADGAVTINGVRWGGQTTSRLVTLGVTASNAASMMISENSNFSGGIWEPYAAARSWTLSRGNGEKRIYAKFRSACDEQRATTVSWITLQENAATSCAAPVVDNNSLVINGGTRIISNPVVALTLNAAGASEMMVSENFNFAGAGWEPYATARTWTFSSSTGMKFLYAKFRSSCGTESSRVIGATSLLSPPSMSEMSCGYPVVRARPIVINGNAPLATSKTVTITLSASADYMRVSNNPDLEEAVWKPYRPSFDWILAPFGGLNIVYVQFASACGQETAVYSDSINLPWLPPATPILREPSDSEDTAVLTPMLELFSTPLNPNSNIRFSSISVRQATKVGGLNTVSLRYSYRNTARSSLIRLSRQVISVSGTSARAVRRSSALIYLRSKKTYTTKNLGEKLPDGNYTMRVEARDSRTNALLDWNAFTVNLGSN
;
A
#
# COMPACT_ATOMS: atom_id res chain seq x y z
N MET A 1 -71.45 -3.53 -10.01
CA MET A 1 -72.18 -4.21 -11.10
C MET A 1 -72.78 -5.48 -10.55
N ILE A 2 -74.10 -5.51 -10.35
CA ILE A 2 -74.86 -6.73 -10.02
C ILE A 2 -76.09 -6.74 -10.91
N THR A 3 -76.17 -7.76 -11.78
CA THR A 3 -77.36 -8.36 -12.41
C THR A 3 -76.79 -9.60 -13.11
N ARG A 4 -77.29 -10.83 -13.07
CA ARG A 4 -78.57 -11.50 -12.81
C ARG A 4 -78.17 -12.96 -12.55
N ASP A 5 -78.76 -13.66 -11.59
CA ASP A 5 -79.76 -14.69 -11.88
C ASP A 5 -80.30 -15.31 -10.59
N LYS A 6 -81.61 -15.48 -10.55
CA LYS A 6 -82.34 -16.15 -9.47
C LYS A 6 -82.67 -17.55 -9.95
N SER A 7 -82.00 -18.56 -9.44
CA SER A 7 -82.68 -19.82 -9.15
C SER A 7 -81.89 -20.71 -8.18
N ILE A 8 -82.65 -21.33 -7.29
CA ILE A 8 -82.36 -22.52 -6.48
C ILE A 8 -81.61 -22.32 -5.13
N ILE A 9 -82.23 -22.94 -4.12
CA ILE A 9 -81.73 -23.38 -2.79
C ILE A 9 -82.11 -22.49 -1.60
N ARG A 10 -83.24 -22.86 -0.97
CA ARG A 10 -83.49 -22.66 0.46
C ARG A 10 -82.43 -23.44 1.24
N ASN A 11 -81.55 -22.77 1.98
CA ASN A 11 -80.94 -23.32 3.22
C ASN A 11 -80.17 -22.25 4.01
N SER A 12 -80.26 -22.38 5.33
CA SER A 12 -79.87 -21.46 6.41
C SER A 12 -78.36 -21.20 6.59
N SER A 13 -77.56 -21.29 5.53
CA SER A 13 -76.09 -21.19 5.59
C SER A 13 -75.52 -19.81 5.20
N TYR A 14 -76.34 -18.90 4.66
CA TYR A 14 -75.87 -17.60 4.15
C TYR A 14 -75.73 -16.49 5.22
N ALA A 15 -76.32 -16.65 6.40
CA ALA A 15 -76.12 -15.70 7.50
C ALA A 15 -74.70 -15.78 8.09
N LYS A 16 -74.03 -16.93 7.97
CA LYS A 16 -72.64 -17.11 8.43
C LYS A 16 -71.61 -16.59 7.42
N LEU A 17 -71.84 -16.71 6.10
CA LEU A 17 -70.90 -16.18 5.10
C LEU A 17 -70.83 -14.64 5.10
N GLY A 18 -71.92 -13.94 5.44
CA GLY A 18 -71.92 -12.49 5.57
C GLY A 18 -71.06 -11.97 6.73
N LEU A 19 -70.98 -12.72 7.84
CA LEU A 19 -70.15 -12.39 9.01
C LEU A 19 -68.66 -12.65 8.77
N TYR A 20 -68.33 -13.76 8.08
CA TYR A 20 -66.93 -14.07 7.73
C TYR A 20 -66.37 -13.16 6.64
N SER A 21 -67.17 -12.72 5.66
CA SER A 21 -66.70 -11.78 4.65
C SER A 21 -66.47 -10.38 5.24
N THR A 22 -67.29 -9.92 6.19
CA THR A 22 -67.04 -8.67 6.93
C THR A 22 -65.86 -8.77 7.87
N LEU A 23 -65.63 -9.92 8.54
CA LEU A 23 -64.44 -10.13 9.37
C LEU A 23 -63.16 -10.22 8.54
N LEU A 24 -63.19 -10.84 7.36
CA LEU A 24 -62.05 -10.86 6.44
C LEU A 24 -61.78 -9.47 5.86
N LEU A 25 -62.82 -8.68 5.56
CA LEU A 25 -62.63 -7.29 5.11
C LEU A 25 -62.06 -6.41 6.24
N LEU A 26 -62.56 -6.54 7.47
CA LEU A 26 -62.04 -5.83 8.65
C LEU A 26 -60.61 -6.24 9.01
N ALA A 27 -60.27 -7.52 8.89
CA ALA A 27 -58.91 -8.02 9.07
C ALA A 27 -57.98 -7.56 7.93
N ALA A 28 -58.47 -7.50 6.68
CA ALA A 28 -57.73 -6.94 5.56
C ALA A 28 -57.50 -5.43 5.71
N PHE A 29 -58.47 -4.66 6.22
CA PHE A 29 -58.30 -3.24 6.54
C PHE A 29 -57.30 -3.01 7.69
N ALA A 30 -57.29 -3.88 8.70
CA ALA A 30 -56.31 -3.82 9.80
C ALA A 30 -54.88 -4.24 9.38
N TYR A 31 -54.74 -5.10 8.36
CA TYR A 31 -53.45 -5.59 7.86
C TYR A 31 -52.87 -4.74 6.71
N LEU A 32 -53.71 -4.01 5.96
CA LEU A 32 -53.30 -3.12 4.84
C LEU A 32 -53.22 -1.63 5.21
N GLY A 33 -53.56 -1.23 6.44
CA GLY A 33 -53.49 0.17 6.88
C GLY A 33 -54.42 1.14 6.15
N LEU A 34 -55.36 0.63 5.34
CA LEU A 34 -56.34 1.47 4.64
C LEU A 34 -57.44 1.86 5.62
N ALA A 35 -57.43 3.09 6.12
CA ALA A 35 -58.59 3.63 6.82
C ALA A 35 -59.79 3.72 5.84
N PRO A 36 -61.03 3.43 6.28
CA PRO A 36 -62.21 3.73 5.47
C PRO A 36 -62.24 5.25 5.18
N ALA A 37 -62.68 5.62 3.98
CA ALA A 37 -62.79 7.01 3.55
C ALA A 37 -63.36 7.89 4.67
N ALA A 38 -62.57 8.89 5.07
CA ALA A 38 -62.85 9.73 6.22
C ALA A 38 -64.25 10.36 6.08
N ALA A 39 -65.10 10.13 7.08
CA ALA A 39 -66.12 11.11 7.42
C ALA A 39 -65.40 12.45 7.61
N ASN A 40 -65.92 13.51 6.96
CA ASN A 40 -65.35 14.86 6.87
C ASN A 40 -64.35 15.17 8.00
N ALA A 41 -63.06 15.22 7.67
CA ALA A 41 -62.01 15.59 8.61
C ALA A 41 -62.25 17.04 9.05
N GLU A 42 -62.70 17.23 10.29
CA GLU A 42 -62.90 18.56 10.87
C GLU A 42 -61.60 19.07 11.49
N THR A 43 -61.26 20.33 11.23
CA THR A 43 -60.19 21.04 11.91
C THR A 43 -60.74 21.66 13.20
N CYS A 44 -60.44 21.05 14.33
CA CYS A 44 -60.90 21.46 15.66
C CYS A 44 -59.85 22.32 16.37
N ARG A 45 -60.24 23.51 16.83
CA ARG A 45 -59.39 24.43 17.60
C ARG A 45 -59.68 24.30 19.08
N TRP A 46 -58.63 24.06 19.86
CA TRP A 46 -58.71 23.96 21.31
C TRP A 46 -59.01 25.32 21.94
N ILE A 47 -60.06 25.40 22.77
CA ILE A 47 -60.39 26.57 23.59
C ILE A 47 -60.30 26.29 25.08
N GLY A 48 -60.54 25.05 25.53
CA GLY A 48 -60.37 24.63 26.94
C GLY A 48 -61.14 25.46 27.96
N GLU A 49 -62.35 25.92 27.64
CA GLU A 49 -63.13 26.83 28.50
C GLU A 49 -63.75 26.15 29.73
N THR A 50 -64.13 24.88 29.60
CA THR A 50 -64.93 24.20 30.63
C THR A 50 -64.14 23.17 31.42
N SER A 51 -63.09 22.58 30.82
CA SER A 51 -62.14 21.68 31.49
C SER A 51 -60.87 21.54 30.66
N ASN A 52 -59.89 20.80 31.16
CA ASN A 52 -58.71 20.39 30.40
C ASN A 52 -58.94 19.08 29.61
N GLN A 53 -60.10 18.42 29.74
CA GLN A 53 -60.36 17.13 29.09
C GLN A 53 -60.71 17.32 27.62
N MET A 54 -60.01 16.60 26.75
CA MET A 54 -60.20 16.67 25.30
C MET A 54 -61.50 16.00 24.85
N SER A 55 -62.08 15.10 25.63
CA SER A 55 -63.33 14.40 25.27
C SER A 55 -64.57 15.27 25.32
N ASN A 56 -64.50 16.41 26.03
CA ASN A 56 -65.61 17.34 26.14
C ASN A 56 -65.73 18.21 24.87
N PRO A 57 -66.82 18.08 24.07
CA PRO A 57 -66.99 18.84 22.83
C PRO A 57 -67.06 20.36 23.04
N ALA A 58 -67.43 20.82 24.24
CA ALA A 58 -67.49 22.25 24.57
C ALA A 58 -66.09 22.90 24.68
N ASN A 59 -65.02 22.10 24.73
CA ASN A 59 -63.65 22.61 24.74
C ASN A 59 -63.07 22.80 23.32
N TRP A 60 -63.87 22.55 22.27
CA TRP A 60 -63.44 22.61 20.88
C TRP A 60 -64.35 23.50 20.03
N THR A 61 -63.74 24.25 19.10
CA THR A 61 -64.46 25.07 18.12
C THR A 61 -64.04 24.70 16.70
N VAL A 62 -64.93 24.97 15.74
CA VAL A 62 -64.67 24.82 14.29
C VAL A 62 -65.17 26.07 13.58
N ALA A 63 -64.65 26.37 12.39
CA ALA A 63 -65.07 27.55 11.64
C ALA A 63 -66.59 27.55 11.41
N GLY A 64 -67.31 28.50 12.03
CA GLY A 64 -68.76 28.65 11.91
C GLY A 64 -69.62 27.84 12.90
N SER A 65 -69.03 27.13 13.87
CA SER A 65 -69.78 26.41 14.93
C SER A 65 -69.05 26.45 16.28
N SER A 66 -69.82 26.53 17.38
CA SER A 66 -69.32 26.55 18.75
C SER A 66 -68.95 25.18 19.32
N THR A 67 -69.11 24.10 18.55
CA THR A 67 -68.75 22.74 18.96
C THR A 67 -68.12 21.96 17.81
N CYS A 68 -67.00 21.27 18.08
CA CYS A 68 -66.36 20.34 17.14
C CYS A 68 -66.60 18.88 17.57
N GLN A 69 -66.86 17.98 16.61
CA GLN A 69 -66.99 16.55 16.91
C GLN A 69 -65.72 15.79 16.52
N LEU A 70 -64.96 15.37 17.53
CA LEU A 70 -63.70 14.65 17.32
C LEU A 70 -63.93 13.27 16.69
N ASN A 71 -63.19 12.98 15.62
CA ASN A 71 -63.17 11.70 14.94
C ASN A 71 -61.73 11.31 14.53
N SER A 72 -61.54 10.09 14.03
CA SER A 72 -60.20 9.56 13.71
C SER A 72 -59.48 10.29 12.57
N GLY A 73 -60.18 11.15 11.81
CA GLY A 73 -59.61 12.01 10.79
C GLY A 73 -59.42 13.47 11.23
N SER A 74 -59.84 13.85 12.44
CA SER A 74 -59.79 15.24 12.90
C SER A 74 -58.37 15.79 12.97
N GLU A 75 -58.23 17.08 12.65
CA GLU A 75 -57.01 17.87 12.86
C GLU A 75 -57.18 18.74 14.10
N LEU A 76 -56.29 18.58 15.09
CA LEU A 76 -56.37 19.31 16.35
C LEU A 76 -55.36 20.45 16.37
N ILE A 77 -55.83 21.69 16.53
CA ILE A 77 -54.99 22.88 16.62
C ILE A 77 -54.98 23.42 18.04
N PHE A 78 -53.78 23.62 18.59
CA PHE A 78 -53.55 24.23 19.90
C PHE A 78 -52.83 25.57 19.72
N GLU A 79 -53.44 26.67 20.18
CA GLU A 79 -52.93 28.03 19.93
C GLU A 79 -53.21 29.04 21.08
N ASN A 80 -53.51 28.53 22.29
CA ASN A 80 -53.83 29.30 23.49
C ASN A 80 -52.93 28.95 24.69
N ASN A 81 -53.21 29.46 25.89
CA ASN A 81 -52.42 29.17 27.10
C ASN A 81 -53.03 28.11 28.02
N ARG A 82 -54.07 27.39 27.58
CA ARG A 82 -54.82 26.44 28.42
C ARG A 82 -54.39 25.02 28.15
N SER A 83 -53.91 24.33 29.18
CA SER A 83 -53.49 22.94 29.08
C SER A 83 -54.62 22.02 28.66
N ALA A 84 -54.27 21.01 27.87
CA ALA A 84 -55.17 19.98 27.36
C ALA A 84 -54.69 18.60 27.82
N GLN A 85 -55.62 17.70 28.09
CA GLN A 85 -55.36 16.35 28.52
C GLN A 85 -56.17 15.38 27.69
N TRP A 86 -55.47 14.47 27.03
CA TRP A 86 -56.05 13.29 26.42
C TRP A 86 -56.56 12.39 27.55
N ASP A 87 -57.87 12.29 27.68
CA ASP A 87 -58.54 11.48 28.70
C ASP A 87 -59.06 10.16 28.10
N SER A 88 -59.47 9.23 28.97
CA SER A 88 -59.87 7.87 28.60
C SER A 88 -61.10 7.80 27.69
N ASP A 89 -61.91 8.86 27.66
CA ASP A 89 -63.14 8.90 26.88
C ASP A 89 -62.88 9.36 25.43
N LEU A 90 -61.65 9.83 25.14
CA LEU A 90 -61.19 10.12 23.78
C LEU A 90 -60.81 8.83 23.05
N ARG A 91 -61.24 8.68 21.79
CA ARG A 91 -60.85 7.53 20.94
C ARG A 91 -59.33 7.40 20.86
N ASN A 92 -58.83 6.17 20.72
CA ASN A 92 -57.39 5.86 20.63
C ASN A 92 -56.70 6.34 19.32
N SER A 93 -57.39 7.08 18.44
CA SER A 93 -56.85 7.53 17.16
C SER A 93 -57.40 8.89 16.71
N ILE A 94 -56.52 9.78 16.27
CA ILE A 94 -56.81 11.10 15.70
C ILE A 94 -56.00 11.31 14.41
N GLY A 95 -56.48 12.17 13.51
CA GLY A 95 -55.86 12.44 12.22
C GLY A 95 -54.51 13.14 12.34
N ARG A 96 -54.50 14.34 12.93
CA ARG A 96 -53.30 15.21 13.02
C ARG A 96 -53.33 16.07 14.28
N ILE A 97 -52.17 16.42 14.81
CA ILE A 97 -52.02 17.42 15.88
C ILE A 97 -51.05 18.52 15.44
N ASP A 98 -51.44 19.77 15.64
CA ASP A 98 -50.64 20.96 15.35
C ASP A 98 -50.65 21.92 16.56
N VAL A 99 -49.54 21.91 17.31
CA VAL A 99 -49.30 22.83 18.42
C VAL A 99 -48.58 24.06 17.87
N ARG A 100 -49.26 25.21 17.86
CA ARG A 100 -48.78 26.47 17.30
C ARG A 100 -47.84 27.19 18.26
N GLU A 101 -47.08 28.16 17.74
CA GLU A 101 -46.12 28.97 18.52
C GLU A 101 -46.79 29.74 19.67
N SER A 102 -48.03 30.20 19.47
CA SER A 102 -48.80 30.90 20.50
C SER A 102 -49.27 30.00 21.63
N TYR A 103 -49.14 28.68 21.50
CA TYR A 103 -49.54 27.75 22.56
C TYR A 103 -48.54 27.80 23.72
N ALA A 104 -49.03 28.05 24.93
CA ALA A 104 -48.20 28.12 26.14
C ALA A 104 -48.59 27.07 27.20
N GLY A 105 -49.63 26.27 26.93
CA GLY A 105 -50.08 25.21 27.84
C GLY A 105 -49.28 23.90 27.71
N THR A 106 -49.70 22.89 28.47
CA THR A 106 -49.22 21.51 28.34
C THR A 106 -50.28 20.65 27.68
N LEU A 107 -49.96 20.00 26.57
CA LEU A 107 -50.75 18.91 25.99
C LEU A 107 -50.26 17.58 26.60
N ARG A 108 -51.03 17.04 27.53
CA ARG A 108 -50.74 15.76 28.17
C ARG A 108 -51.45 14.63 27.44
N ILE A 109 -50.70 13.71 26.87
CA ILE A 109 -51.23 12.53 26.18
C ILE A 109 -51.16 11.35 27.15
N LEU A 110 -52.32 10.80 27.51
CA LEU A 110 -52.43 9.63 28.39
C LEU A 110 -52.92 8.41 27.60
N GLY A 111 -52.33 7.24 27.90
CA GLY A 111 -52.74 5.96 27.30
C GLY A 111 -52.04 5.63 25.98
N ASN A 112 -52.56 4.62 25.26
CA ASN A 112 -52.02 4.21 23.97
C ASN A 112 -52.71 5.00 22.85
N VAL A 113 -52.02 6.00 22.30
CA VAL A 113 -52.59 6.94 21.35
C VAL A 113 -51.98 6.75 19.97
N THR A 114 -52.82 6.77 18.93
CA THR A 114 -52.41 6.77 17.54
C THR A 114 -52.70 8.13 16.91
N ILE A 115 -51.68 8.75 16.31
CA ILE A 115 -51.84 9.91 15.43
C ILE A 115 -51.56 9.39 14.02
N ALA A 116 -52.59 9.40 13.17
CA ALA A 116 -52.52 8.79 11.85
C ALA A 116 -51.58 9.52 10.88
N ASN A 117 -51.47 10.85 11.01
CA ASN A 117 -50.60 11.72 10.21
C ASN A 117 -49.57 12.42 11.12
N ASP A 118 -49.41 13.74 10.98
CA ASP A 118 -48.35 14.50 11.61
C ASP A 118 -48.67 14.92 13.06
N LEU A 119 -47.62 14.97 13.88
CA LEU A 119 -47.56 15.70 15.14
C LEU A 119 -46.56 16.85 14.97
N LYS A 120 -47.07 18.08 14.88
CA LYS A 120 -46.27 19.30 14.79
C LYS A 120 -46.26 20.03 16.13
N GLN A 121 -45.08 20.40 16.61
CA GLN A 121 -44.87 21.20 17.81
C GLN A 121 -44.07 22.46 17.50
N SER A 122 -44.70 23.62 17.69
CA SER A 122 -44.07 24.94 17.53
C SER A 122 -44.12 25.77 18.81
N GLY A 123 -44.78 25.30 19.86
CA GLY A 123 -44.91 25.99 21.15
C GLY A 123 -45.28 25.03 22.29
N GLY A 124 -45.42 25.58 23.49
CA GLY A 124 -45.87 24.88 24.70
C GLY A 124 -45.11 23.61 25.07
N ALA A 125 -45.72 22.78 25.91
CA ALA A 125 -45.20 21.46 26.26
C ALA A 125 -46.10 20.34 25.72
N ILE A 126 -45.50 19.27 25.23
CA ILE A 126 -46.18 17.99 24.97
C ILE A 126 -45.60 16.98 25.96
N ASP A 127 -46.46 16.41 26.80
CA ASP A 127 -46.09 15.39 27.78
C ASP A 127 -46.78 14.07 27.45
N ILE A 128 -46.00 13.12 26.96
CA ILE A 128 -46.44 11.75 26.70
C ILE A 128 -45.93 10.78 27.77
N SER A 129 -45.39 11.26 28.90
CA SER A 129 -44.73 10.41 29.89
C SER A 129 -45.66 9.29 30.40
N ASN A 130 -45.12 8.08 30.53
CA ASN A 130 -45.87 6.85 30.88
C ASN A 130 -46.96 6.44 29.87
N SER A 131 -46.87 6.89 28.62
CA SER A 131 -47.87 6.62 27.57
C SER A 131 -47.19 6.23 26.25
N ASN A 132 -47.88 5.45 25.42
CA ASN A 132 -47.33 5.04 24.13
C ASN A 132 -47.92 5.88 23.00
N LEU A 133 -47.03 6.41 22.16
CA LEU A 133 -47.41 7.21 21.00
C LEU A 133 -47.10 6.42 19.72
N ARG A 134 -48.13 6.15 18.91
CA ARG A 134 -47.98 5.59 17.56
C ARG A 134 -48.19 6.70 16.55
N LEU A 135 -47.22 6.94 15.68
CA LEU A 135 -47.24 8.01 14.69
C LEU A 135 -47.14 7.46 13.27
N GLY A 136 -48.12 7.81 12.44
CA GLY A 136 -48.18 7.44 11.02
C GLY A 136 -47.59 8.50 10.07
N GLY A 137 -47.34 9.72 10.54
CA GLY A 137 -46.71 10.81 9.78
C GLY A 137 -45.50 11.41 10.48
N TYR A 138 -45.25 12.70 10.25
CA TYR A 138 -44.06 13.41 10.73
C TYR A 138 -44.14 13.77 12.21
N LEU A 139 -43.04 13.59 12.96
CA LEU A 139 -42.85 14.29 14.24
C LEU A 139 -42.01 15.52 13.97
N GLN A 140 -42.65 16.68 13.82
CA GLN A 140 -41.99 17.94 13.50
C GLN A 140 -41.88 18.81 14.73
N ARG A 141 -40.66 19.11 15.16
CA ARG A 141 -40.43 20.00 16.30
C ARG A 141 -39.72 21.28 15.84
N TYR A 142 -40.30 22.42 16.17
CA TYR A 142 -39.76 23.75 15.90
C TYR A 142 -39.35 24.44 17.21
N ALA A 143 -40.20 24.36 18.24
CA ALA A 143 -39.92 24.84 19.60
C ALA A 143 -40.77 24.10 20.64
N GLY A 144 -40.57 24.44 21.92
CA GLY A 144 -41.32 23.84 23.05
C GLY A 144 -40.67 22.60 23.66
N THR A 145 -41.22 22.15 24.78
CA THR A 145 -40.72 21.00 25.56
C THR A 145 -41.45 19.72 25.16
N PHE A 146 -40.72 18.63 24.94
CA PHE A 146 -41.30 17.31 24.67
C PHE A 146 -40.84 16.35 25.76
N LEU A 147 -41.77 15.90 26.61
CA LEU A 147 -41.50 15.00 27.72
C LEU A 147 -42.01 13.61 27.35
N ALA A 148 -41.10 12.65 27.23
CA ALA A 148 -41.40 11.27 26.85
C ALA A 148 -40.68 10.27 27.76
N ASN A 149 -40.64 10.59 29.05
CA ASN A 149 -40.03 9.74 30.05
C ASN A 149 -40.87 8.46 30.19
N THR A 150 -40.21 7.30 30.26
CA THR A 150 -40.85 5.96 30.38
C THR A 150 -41.90 5.65 29.30
N SER A 151 -41.77 6.26 28.11
CA SER A 151 -42.73 6.15 27.01
C SER A 151 -42.12 5.50 25.76
N TYR A 152 -42.94 4.71 25.04
CA TYR A 152 -42.57 4.14 23.75
C TYR A 152 -43.17 4.95 22.61
N VAL A 153 -42.32 5.36 21.67
CA VAL A 153 -42.73 6.00 20.41
C VAL A 153 -42.57 5.00 19.27
N TYR A 154 -43.65 4.77 18.52
CA TYR A 154 -43.69 3.87 17.36
C TYR A 154 -43.89 4.69 16.08
N LEU A 155 -42.95 4.55 15.14
CA LEU A 155 -43.04 5.14 13.81
C LEU A 155 -43.47 4.07 12.81
N PHE A 156 -44.70 4.14 12.28
CA PHE A 156 -45.27 3.08 11.43
C PHE A 156 -45.69 3.53 10.02
N GLY A 157 -45.57 4.83 9.72
CA GLY A 157 -45.91 5.40 8.41
C GLY A 157 -44.95 5.03 7.28
N ALA A 158 -45.38 5.29 6.04
CA ALA A 158 -44.60 5.04 4.82
C ALA A 158 -43.42 6.02 4.63
N SER A 159 -43.47 7.21 5.26
CA SER A 159 -42.37 8.16 5.40
C SER A 159 -42.63 8.97 6.66
N THR A 160 -41.90 8.67 7.73
CA THR A 160 -41.97 9.46 8.97
C THR A 160 -40.60 10.09 9.23
N ASP A 161 -40.51 11.38 8.97
CA ASP A 161 -39.36 12.19 9.37
C ASP A 161 -39.56 12.66 10.83
N MET A 162 -38.62 12.31 11.69
CA MET A 162 -38.34 13.08 12.91
C MET A 162 -37.50 14.28 12.50
N SER A 163 -38.17 15.30 11.96
CA SER A 163 -37.54 16.48 11.41
C SER A 163 -37.52 17.62 12.40
N TYR A 164 -36.44 18.38 12.31
CA TYR A 164 -36.16 19.43 13.25
C TYR A 164 -35.62 20.69 12.58
N ILE A 165 -36.16 21.83 12.99
CA ILE A 165 -35.75 23.16 12.56
C ILE A 165 -35.51 23.98 13.85
N GLY A 166 -34.28 24.02 14.42
CA GLY A 166 -33.90 25.02 15.48
C GLY A 166 -32.91 24.76 16.66
N GLY A 167 -32.07 23.70 16.74
CA GLY A 167 -31.22 23.28 17.92
C GLY A 167 -31.58 22.20 19.04
N ILE A 168 -32.81 21.73 19.31
CA ILE A 168 -33.29 20.91 20.45
C ILE A 168 -33.24 19.38 20.20
N SER A 169 -32.56 18.63 21.07
CA SER A 169 -32.58 17.15 21.10
C SER A 169 -33.94 16.60 21.54
N THR A 170 -34.41 15.52 20.91
CA THR A 170 -35.58 14.77 21.38
C THR A 170 -35.14 13.63 22.27
N THR A 171 -35.62 13.66 23.52
CA THR A 171 -35.33 12.64 24.51
C THR A 171 -36.51 11.68 24.64
N LEU A 172 -36.28 10.40 24.42
CA LEU A 172 -37.27 9.32 24.45
C LEU A 172 -36.81 8.22 25.40
N SER A 173 -37.74 7.44 25.96
CA SER A 173 -37.35 6.19 26.63
C SER A 173 -37.11 5.09 25.60
N ALA A 174 -38.03 4.88 24.65
CA ALA A 174 -37.85 3.93 23.57
C ALA A 174 -38.38 4.46 22.24
N LEU A 175 -37.62 4.21 21.16
CA LEU A 175 -38.02 4.49 19.79
C LEU A 175 -38.08 3.18 19.00
N THR A 176 -39.24 2.86 18.43
CA THR A 176 -39.45 1.69 17.56
C THR A 176 -39.84 2.13 16.15
N VAL A 177 -39.04 1.74 15.18
CA VAL A 177 -39.24 2.01 13.75
C VAL A 177 -39.87 0.77 13.10
N GLN A 178 -41.12 0.89 12.64
CA GLN A 178 -41.90 -0.17 11.99
C GLN A 178 -42.13 0.07 10.49
N GLY A 179 -41.82 1.28 10.00
CA GLY A 179 -41.89 1.67 8.58
C GLY A 179 -40.59 2.30 8.07
N ASN A 180 -40.66 3.09 7.00
CA ASN A 180 -39.51 3.87 6.52
C ASN A 180 -39.48 5.22 7.23
N SER A 181 -38.40 5.48 7.95
CA SER A 181 -38.27 6.66 8.78
C SER A 181 -36.94 7.37 8.56
N ARG A 182 -36.93 8.68 8.80
CA ARG A 182 -35.75 9.52 8.67
C ARG A 182 -35.55 10.32 9.95
N LEU A 183 -34.35 10.34 10.49
CA LEU A 183 -33.93 11.31 11.50
C LEU A 183 -33.34 12.51 10.77
N ALA A 184 -33.97 13.67 10.93
CA ALA A 184 -33.41 14.94 10.50
C ALA A 184 -32.94 15.75 11.72
N SER A 185 -32.63 15.07 12.83
CA SER A 185 -32.25 15.68 14.11
C SER A 185 -31.62 14.68 15.07
N ASN A 186 -30.88 15.21 16.05
CA ASN A 186 -30.30 14.41 17.11
C ASN A 186 -31.39 13.76 17.97
N VAL A 187 -31.22 12.47 18.25
CA VAL A 187 -32.13 11.69 19.07
C VAL A 187 -31.37 11.14 20.26
N THR A 188 -31.92 11.32 21.44
CA THR A 188 -31.49 10.64 22.64
C THR A 188 -32.58 9.66 23.05
N ALA A 189 -32.29 8.37 23.09
CA ALA A 189 -33.26 7.33 23.47
C ALA A 189 -32.62 6.35 24.45
N ASP A 190 -33.38 5.67 25.30
CA ASP A 190 -32.79 4.57 26.09
C ASP A 190 -32.71 3.27 25.27
N SER A 191 -33.58 3.11 24.26
CA SER A 191 -33.51 2.04 23.28
C SER A 191 -34.01 2.47 21.89
N LEU A 192 -33.44 1.86 20.85
CA LEU A 192 -33.83 2.05 19.46
C LEU A 192 -34.00 0.68 18.79
N LEU A 193 -35.20 0.37 18.29
CA LEU A 193 -35.51 -0.88 17.59
C LEU A 193 -35.91 -0.56 16.15
N ILE A 194 -35.25 -1.20 15.17
CA ILE A 194 -35.68 -1.16 13.77
C ILE A 194 -36.28 -2.52 13.47
N ALA A 195 -37.59 -2.56 13.25
CA ALA A 195 -38.33 -3.79 13.01
C ALA A 195 -37.93 -4.48 11.69
N PRO A 196 -38.16 -5.79 11.54
CA PRO A 196 -37.95 -6.48 10.26
C PRO A 196 -38.72 -5.79 9.12
N GLY A 197 -38.02 -5.52 8.01
CA GLY A 197 -38.59 -4.84 6.84
C GLY A 197 -38.72 -3.32 6.96
N ALA A 198 -38.44 -2.74 8.13
CA ALA A 198 -38.39 -1.30 8.34
C ALA A 198 -37.02 -0.71 7.96
N SER A 199 -36.98 0.60 7.69
CA SER A 199 -35.72 1.31 7.43
C SER A 199 -35.62 2.60 8.23
N LEU A 200 -34.42 2.90 8.72
CA LEU A 200 -34.10 4.16 9.38
C LEU A 200 -32.92 4.82 8.67
N ASP A 201 -33.16 6.02 8.15
CA ASP A 201 -32.12 6.91 7.63
C ASP A 201 -31.77 7.96 8.69
N ALA A 202 -30.51 8.03 9.12
CA ALA A 202 -30.08 8.92 10.19
C ALA A 202 -29.66 10.35 9.76
N VAL A 203 -29.53 10.65 8.45
CA VAL A 203 -29.11 11.96 7.86
C VAL A 203 -28.36 12.93 8.79
N ASN A 204 -27.06 12.71 8.98
CA ASN A 204 -26.14 13.59 9.74
C ASN A 204 -26.56 13.84 11.20
N SER A 205 -27.28 12.91 11.82
CA SER A 205 -27.75 13.05 13.19
C SER A 205 -26.75 12.48 14.20
N TYR A 206 -26.84 12.95 15.45
CA TYR A 206 -26.21 12.33 16.60
C TYR A 206 -27.25 11.50 17.35
N ILE A 207 -27.07 10.18 17.36
CA ILE A 207 -27.97 9.24 18.05
C ILE A 207 -27.29 8.82 19.35
N THR A 208 -27.86 9.18 20.49
CA THR A 208 -27.36 8.78 21.81
C THR A 208 -28.29 7.75 22.44
N LEU A 209 -27.74 6.58 22.79
CA LEU A 209 -28.46 5.51 23.46
C LEU A 209 -28.08 5.47 24.96
N ARG A 210 -29.08 5.64 25.84
CA ARG A 210 -28.94 5.79 27.30
C ARG A 210 -29.37 4.54 28.07
N ASP A 211 -28.95 4.46 29.33
CA ASP A 211 -29.14 3.32 30.22
C ASP A 211 -30.58 2.97 30.62
N SER A 212 -31.25 2.08 29.87
CA SER A 212 -32.26 1.15 30.45
C SER A 212 -32.70 -0.03 29.56
N GLY A 213 -32.26 -0.16 28.31
CA GLY A 213 -32.78 -1.20 27.39
C GLY A 213 -31.78 -1.66 26.33
N ALA A 214 -32.11 -2.76 25.64
CA ALA A 214 -31.26 -3.35 24.61
C ALA A 214 -30.80 -2.31 23.58
N ALA A 215 -29.49 -2.26 23.35
CA ALA A 215 -28.80 -1.58 22.23
C ALA A 215 -29.57 -1.67 20.92
N LEU A 216 -29.29 -0.75 19.98
CA LEU A 216 -29.86 -0.72 18.62
C LEU A 216 -30.13 -2.14 18.09
N LEU A 217 -31.39 -2.59 18.19
CA LEU A 217 -31.74 -3.93 17.78
C LEU A 217 -32.15 -3.83 16.32
N ASN A 218 -31.16 -3.76 15.43
CA ASN A 218 -31.42 -3.54 14.01
C ASN A 218 -31.85 -4.84 13.33
N ASN A 219 -33.14 -5.19 13.38
CA ASN A 219 -33.71 -6.31 12.62
C ASN A 219 -34.14 -5.88 11.20
N GLY A 220 -34.04 -4.59 10.86
CA GLY A 220 -34.33 -4.02 9.55
C GLY A 220 -33.10 -3.41 8.87
N SER A 221 -33.28 -2.32 8.13
CA SER A 221 -32.19 -1.58 7.48
C SER A 221 -31.86 -0.30 8.23
N PHE A 222 -30.57 -0.05 8.48
CA PHE A 222 -30.08 1.20 9.06
C PHE A 222 -29.12 1.87 8.08
N ASN A 223 -29.46 3.07 7.64
CA ASN A 223 -28.64 3.90 6.76
C ASN A 223 -27.99 5.01 7.62
N PRO A 224 -26.72 4.85 8.01
CA PRO A 224 -26.07 5.81 8.90
C PRO A 224 -25.81 7.18 8.25
N ASN A 225 -25.65 7.28 6.93
CA ASN A 225 -25.20 8.51 6.25
C ASN A 225 -23.97 9.10 6.96
N ASN A 226 -23.88 10.40 7.27
CA ASN A 226 -22.76 10.95 8.06
C ASN A 226 -23.07 11.06 9.56
N SER A 227 -23.88 10.14 10.09
CA SER A 227 -24.37 10.18 11.46
C SER A 227 -23.42 9.47 12.43
N THR A 228 -23.46 9.87 13.70
CA THR A 228 -22.71 9.20 14.78
C THR A 228 -23.68 8.55 15.76
N VAL A 229 -23.44 7.28 16.08
CA VAL A 229 -24.15 6.56 17.13
C VAL A 229 -23.27 6.47 18.36
N HIS A 230 -23.77 6.95 19.50
CA HIS A 230 -23.09 6.93 20.78
C HIS A 230 -23.87 6.05 21.76
N TYR A 231 -23.27 4.93 22.15
CA TYR A 231 -23.74 4.08 23.24
C TYR A 231 -23.22 4.62 24.56
N ALA A 232 -24.02 5.48 25.22
CA ALA A 232 -23.63 6.16 26.45
C ALA A 232 -23.98 5.36 27.73
N GLY A 233 -24.59 4.18 27.59
CA GLY A 233 -25.03 3.35 28.71
C GLY A 233 -24.08 2.22 29.10
N SER A 234 -24.19 1.78 30.35
CA SER A 234 -23.53 0.67 31.06
C SER A 234 -24.07 -0.75 30.83
N PHE A 235 -25.28 -0.90 30.28
CA PHE A 235 -25.83 -2.24 30.01
C PHE A 235 -25.08 -2.95 28.87
N GLY A 236 -25.04 -4.28 28.94
CA GLY A 236 -24.41 -5.14 27.93
C GLY A 236 -24.96 -4.86 26.52
N ASN A 237 -24.32 -3.95 25.80
CA ASN A 237 -24.80 -3.51 24.50
C ASN A 237 -24.45 -4.56 23.46
N SER A 238 -25.43 -4.87 22.61
CA SER A 238 -25.33 -5.84 21.53
C SER A 238 -25.10 -5.07 20.23
N VAL A 239 -23.83 -4.81 19.91
CA VAL A 239 -23.46 -3.95 18.78
C VAL A 239 -23.34 -4.79 17.51
N ARG A 240 -24.02 -4.36 16.44
CA ARG A 240 -23.97 -4.99 15.11
C ARG A 240 -24.30 -4.00 14.00
N GLY A 241 -23.89 -4.30 12.76
CA GLY A 241 -24.29 -3.57 11.56
C GLY A 241 -23.30 -2.48 11.13
N ASN A 242 -23.75 -1.59 10.25
CA ASN A 242 -22.92 -0.58 9.63
C ASN A 242 -23.15 0.79 10.28
N TYR A 243 -22.07 1.49 10.58
CA TYR A 243 -22.04 2.82 11.18
C TYR A 243 -21.13 3.73 10.36
N PHE A 244 -21.43 5.02 10.39
CA PHE A 244 -20.48 6.03 9.92
C PHE A 244 -19.53 6.42 11.05
N GLY A 245 -20.05 7.03 12.12
CA GLY A 245 -19.34 7.17 13.40
C GLY A 245 -19.93 6.27 14.47
N LEU A 246 -19.07 5.67 15.31
CA LEU A 246 -19.48 4.84 16.43
C LEU A 246 -18.67 5.18 17.68
N VAL A 247 -19.37 5.55 18.76
CA VAL A 247 -18.77 5.82 20.07
C VAL A 247 -19.33 4.84 21.09
N LEU A 248 -18.46 4.08 21.73
CA LEU A 248 -18.78 3.23 22.88
C LEU A 248 -18.35 3.97 24.15
N GLY A 249 -19.32 4.38 24.95
CA GLY A 249 -19.10 5.16 26.17
C GLY A 249 -18.36 4.40 27.26
N SER A 250 -17.84 5.14 28.23
CA SER A 250 -16.99 4.61 29.32
C SER A 250 -17.71 3.72 30.32
N SER A 251 -19.05 3.74 30.31
CA SER A 251 -19.88 2.92 31.17
C SER A 251 -20.06 1.52 30.58
N GLY A 252 -19.65 0.48 31.31
CA GLY A 252 -20.03 -0.91 31.04
C GLY A 252 -19.24 -1.67 29.96
N THR A 253 -19.73 -2.88 29.69
CA THR A 253 -19.15 -3.84 28.74
C THR A 253 -20.01 -3.93 27.48
N HIS A 254 -19.47 -3.57 26.33
CA HIS A 254 -20.08 -3.66 25.01
C HIS A 254 -19.70 -5.00 24.37
N ASN A 255 -20.66 -5.74 23.83
CA ASN A 255 -20.44 -7.03 23.19
C ASN A 255 -20.90 -6.98 21.73
N LEU A 256 -20.09 -7.49 20.82
CA LEU A 256 -20.54 -7.67 19.45
C LEU A 256 -21.55 -8.82 19.37
N SER A 257 -22.63 -8.61 18.63
CA SER A 257 -23.64 -9.64 18.33
C SER A 257 -23.81 -9.93 16.85
N GLY A 258 -23.00 -9.26 16.03
CA GLY A 258 -22.87 -9.41 14.60
C GLY A 258 -21.65 -8.62 14.15
N ASN A 259 -21.24 -8.80 12.90
CA ASN A 259 -20.12 -8.01 12.35
C ASN A 259 -20.49 -6.52 12.36
N VAL A 260 -19.52 -5.69 12.70
CA VAL A 260 -19.62 -4.23 12.74
C VAL A 260 -18.71 -3.64 11.68
N ASN A 261 -19.19 -2.66 10.93
CA ASN A 261 -18.36 -1.86 10.03
C ASN A 261 -18.52 -0.38 10.40
N VAL A 262 -17.40 0.32 10.59
CA VAL A 262 -17.35 1.76 10.85
C VAL A 262 -16.56 2.41 9.70
N SER A 263 -17.18 3.34 8.99
CA SER A 263 -16.57 3.98 7.81
C SER A 263 -15.82 5.28 8.13
N SER A 264 -16.13 5.92 9.26
CA SER A 264 -15.46 7.12 9.74
C SER A 264 -14.81 6.83 11.11
N THR A 265 -15.17 7.56 12.16
CA THR A 265 -14.49 7.46 13.46
C THR A 265 -15.09 6.37 14.33
N PHE A 266 -14.24 5.49 14.85
CA PHE A 266 -14.54 4.56 15.93
C PHE A 266 -13.85 5.03 17.22
N THR A 267 -14.62 5.15 18.30
CA THR A 267 -14.08 5.48 19.63
C THR A 267 -14.60 4.47 20.65
N ASN A 268 -13.68 3.79 21.34
CA ASN A 268 -13.99 2.99 22.52
C ASN A 268 -13.51 3.70 23.79
N GLN A 269 -14.39 3.87 24.78
CA GLN A 269 -14.06 4.40 26.10
C GLN A 269 -14.30 3.37 27.22
N GLY A 270 -14.98 2.26 26.92
CA GLY A 270 -15.37 1.22 27.88
C GLY A 270 -14.68 -0.12 27.58
N ILE A 271 -15.33 -1.23 27.91
CA ILE A 271 -14.83 -2.58 27.56
C ILE A 271 -15.56 -3.06 26.31
N LEU A 272 -14.87 -3.43 25.23
CA LEU A 272 -15.44 -4.04 24.03
C LEU A 272 -15.03 -5.51 23.92
N ASN A 273 -16.00 -6.42 23.83
CA ASN A 273 -15.77 -7.84 23.57
C ASN A 273 -16.22 -8.22 22.15
N THR A 274 -15.33 -8.82 21.35
CA THR A 274 -15.62 -9.21 19.95
C THR A 274 -16.37 -10.54 19.83
N GLY A 275 -16.06 -11.53 20.68
CA GLY A 275 -16.71 -12.84 20.64
C GLY A 275 -16.44 -13.62 19.35
N ASN A 276 -17.47 -13.83 18.53
CA ASN A 276 -17.30 -14.53 17.24
C ASN A 276 -17.44 -13.60 16.03
N TYR A 277 -17.44 -12.29 16.27
CA TYR A 277 -17.75 -11.29 15.26
C TYR A 277 -16.62 -10.30 15.10
N ASN A 278 -16.49 -9.76 13.90
CA ASN A 278 -15.42 -8.81 13.59
C ASN A 278 -15.94 -7.37 13.63
N LEU A 279 -15.07 -6.44 14.02
CA LEU A 279 -15.28 -5.00 13.83
C LEU A 279 -14.28 -4.49 12.81
N SER A 280 -14.74 -3.91 11.71
CA SER A 280 -13.85 -3.30 10.71
C SER A 280 -13.97 -1.78 10.75
N SER A 281 -12.88 -1.07 11.02
CA SER A 281 -12.81 0.39 11.07
C SER A 281 -11.95 0.94 9.93
N HIS A 282 -12.50 1.86 9.13
CA HIS A 282 -11.84 2.42 7.94
C HIS A 282 -11.42 3.89 8.09
N GLY A 283 -11.86 4.57 9.15
CA GLY A 283 -11.43 5.92 9.49
C GLY A 283 -10.62 5.93 10.77
N GLN A 284 -10.70 7.01 11.54
CA GLN A 284 -9.93 7.14 12.78
C GLN A 284 -10.31 6.08 13.82
N PHE A 285 -9.32 5.45 14.44
CA PHE A 285 -9.54 4.47 15.50
C PHE A 285 -8.98 5.00 16.83
N GLN A 286 -9.80 4.99 17.87
CA GLN A 286 -9.39 5.45 19.20
C GLN A 286 -9.85 4.47 20.26
N ASN A 287 -8.90 3.83 20.95
CA ASN A 287 -9.21 2.95 22.07
C ASN A 287 -8.74 3.53 23.42
N ASN A 288 -9.59 4.32 24.06
CA ASN A 288 -9.35 4.80 25.42
C ASN A 288 -9.76 3.78 26.51
N GLY A 289 -10.32 2.64 26.11
CA GLY A 289 -10.86 1.61 27.00
C GLY A 289 -10.09 0.29 26.90
N VAL A 290 -10.82 -0.84 27.00
CA VAL A 290 -10.26 -2.19 26.86
C VAL A 290 -10.90 -2.91 25.67
N LEU A 291 -10.09 -3.46 24.78
CA LEU A 291 -10.47 -4.33 23.67
C LEU A 291 -10.17 -5.77 24.06
N ASN A 292 -11.22 -6.58 24.13
CA ASN A 292 -11.14 -8.00 24.41
C ASN A 292 -11.50 -8.79 23.15
N GLU A 293 -10.47 -9.19 22.42
CA GLU A 293 -10.59 -10.03 21.24
C GLU A 293 -10.76 -11.51 21.62
N VAL A 294 -11.83 -11.82 22.32
CA VAL A 294 -12.14 -13.18 22.76
C VAL A 294 -12.79 -13.96 21.63
N GLY A 295 -12.53 -15.27 21.52
CA GLY A 295 -13.16 -16.15 20.52
C GLY A 295 -12.56 -16.03 19.12
N ALA A 296 -13.39 -16.22 18.09
CA ALA A 296 -12.97 -16.16 16.68
C ALA A 296 -13.05 -14.75 16.07
N GLY A 297 -13.67 -13.80 16.78
CA GLY A 297 -13.82 -12.41 16.36
C GLY A 297 -12.61 -11.54 16.69
N TYR A 298 -12.31 -10.58 15.82
CA TYR A 298 -11.20 -9.65 15.96
C TYR A 298 -11.54 -8.30 15.31
N ILE A 299 -10.76 -7.29 15.64
CA ILE A 299 -10.84 -5.93 15.14
C ILE A 299 -9.92 -5.86 13.91
N LYS A 300 -10.39 -5.13 12.91
CA LYS A 300 -9.67 -4.85 11.69
C LYS A 300 -9.54 -3.35 11.57
N HIS A 301 -8.34 -2.86 11.72
CA HIS A 301 -7.99 -1.51 11.37
C HIS A 301 -6.69 -1.50 10.57
N VAL A 302 -6.48 -0.46 9.76
CA VAL A 302 -5.29 -0.40 8.91
C VAL A 302 -4.16 0.16 9.76
N MET A 303 -3.08 -0.61 9.97
CA MET A 303 -1.89 -0.05 10.61
C MET A 303 -1.30 1.12 9.83
N GLY A 304 -0.76 2.08 10.57
CA GLY A 304 -0.18 3.31 10.03
C GLY A 304 1.22 3.12 9.47
N GLU A 305 2.14 2.52 10.23
CA GLU A 305 3.57 2.61 9.94
C GLU A 305 4.41 1.46 10.52
N ALA A 306 5.47 1.09 9.80
CA ALA A 306 6.53 0.20 10.29
C ALA A 306 7.89 0.71 9.79
N ARG A 307 8.79 1.08 10.71
CA ARG A 307 10.09 1.69 10.38
C ARG A 307 11.24 1.22 11.25
N PHE A 308 12.40 1.06 10.64
CA PHE A 308 13.69 1.13 11.31
C PHE A 308 13.99 2.58 11.70
N THR A 309 14.46 2.79 12.93
CA THR A 309 14.68 4.13 13.49
C THR A 309 15.92 4.20 14.37
N ASP A 310 16.36 5.43 14.67
CA ASP A 310 17.30 5.69 15.76
C ASP A 310 16.59 5.69 17.13
N GLU A 311 17.33 5.93 18.21
CA GLU A 311 16.78 6.02 19.58
C GLU A 311 15.71 7.12 19.69
N ALA A 312 15.91 8.25 19.01
CA ALA A 312 14.99 9.39 19.00
C ALA A 312 13.73 9.15 18.16
N GLY A 313 13.69 8.10 17.34
CA GLY A 313 12.55 7.72 16.51
C GLY A 313 12.56 8.28 15.10
N ASN A 314 13.70 8.79 14.63
CA ASN A 314 13.88 9.20 13.24
C ASN A 314 14.14 7.98 12.36
N ASP A 315 13.60 7.97 11.14
CA ASP A 315 13.77 6.88 10.18
C ASP A 315 15.25 6.67 9.79
N ILE A 316 15.70 5.42 9.81
CA ILE A 316 17.07 5.02 9.50
C ILE A 316 17.08 3.92 8.45
N SER A 317 17.67 4.20 7.29
CA SER A 317 17.88 3.21 6.21
C SER A 317 19.28 2.58 6.22
N PHE A 318 20.18 3.07 7.09
CA PHE A 318 21.59 2.65 7.16
C PHE A 318 22.15 2.61 8.59
N TYR A 319 22.74 1.48 8.97
CA TYR A 319 23.36 1.25 10.28
C TYR A 319 24.87 1.00 10.18
N THR A 320 25.61 1.31 11.24
CA THR A 320 27.01 0.92 11.39
C THR A 320 27.14 -0.14 12.48
N SER A 321 27.63 -1.34 12.16
CA SER A 321 27.81 -2.39 13.18
C SER A 321 28.84 -1.96 14.21
N GLY A 322 28.56 -2.25 15.49
CA GLY A 322 29.37 -1.86 16.64
C GLY A 322 29.23 -0.40 17.12
N SER A 323 28.58 0.48 16.34
CA SER A 323 28.32 1.88 16.75
C SER A 323 26.84 2.21 16.87
N ASN A 324 25.99 1.63 16.01
CA ASN A 324 24.55 1.85 16.05
C ASN A 324 23.85 0.67 16.72
N VAL A 325 22.83 0.99 17.50
CA VAL A 325 21.81 0.03 17.96
C VAL A 325 20.54 0.19 17.12
N VAL A 326 19.84 -0.89 16.88
CA VAL A 326 18.63 -0.93 16.05
C VAL A 326 17.42 -0.64 16.91
N PHE A 327 16.61 0.34 16.50
CA PHE A 327 15.27 0.58 17.03
C PHE A 327 14.22 0.38 15.94
N ILE A 328 13.04 -0.06 16.36
CA ILE A 328 11.89 -0.31 15.49
C ILE A 328 10.71 0.49 16.00
N LYS A 329 9.96 1.11 15.09
CA LYS A 329 8.70 1.78 15.34
C LYS A 329 7.58 1.09 14.57
N ILE A 330 6.52 0.68 15.27
CA ILE A 330 5.26 0.25 14.68
C ILE A 330 4.17 1.21 15.13
N VAL A 331 3.31 1.65 14.22
CA VAL A 331 2.09 2.39 14.52
C VAL A 331 0.89 1.53 14.12
N ASP A 332 0.16 1.07 15.13
CA ASP A 332 -0.96 0.15 15.02
C ASP A 332 -1.98 0.50 16.12
N GLU A 333 -3.16 1.00 15.72
CA GLU A 333 -4.14 1.57 16.65
C GLU A 333 -5.03 0.48 17.29
N ASP A 334 -5.22 -0.68 16.64
CA ASP A 334 -6.00 -1.80 17.16
C ASP A 334 -5.18 -2.82 17.96
N ALA A 335 -3.84 -2.82 17.85
CA ALA A 335 -2.95 -3.49 18.79
C ALA A 335 -2.87 -2.81 20.18
N ASN A 336 -3.34 -1.57 20.31
CA ASN A 336 -3.51 -0.89 21.60
C ASN A 336 -4.78 -1.40 22.28
N LEU A 337 -4.66 -2.56 22.93
CA LEU A 337 -5.77 -3.29 23.54
C LEU A 337 -6.27 -2.65 24.83
N ASN A 338 -5.43 -1.93 25.58
CA ASN A 338 -5.79 -1.34 26.86
C ASN A 338 -5.25 0.08 26.99
N GLY A 339 -6.15 1.07 26.82
CA GLY A 339 -5.79 2.48 26.91
C GLY A 339 -5.32 2.97 28.29
N SER A 340 -5.36 2.13 29.34
CA SER A 340 -4.80 2.44 30.66
C SER A 340 -3.45 1.80 30.94
N LEU A 341 -2.99 0.88 30.09
CA LEU A 341 -1.71 0.19 30.21
C LEU A 341 -0.84 0.50 28.99
N ARG A 342 0.40 0.03 29.01
CA ARG A 342 1.25 -0.02 27.80
C ARG A 342 1.21 -1.43 27.29
N ASP A 343 0.65 -1.62 26.11
CA ASP A 343 0.62 -2.92 25.47
C ASP A 343 1.95 -3.28 24.83
N THR A 344 2.11 -4.56 24.52
CA THR A 344 3.33 -5.09 23.89
C THR A 344 2.99 -5.91 22.66
N ILE A 345 3.81 -5.75 21.63
CA ILE A 345 3.78 -6.56 20.40
C ILE A 345 5.15 -7.20 20.18
N ALA A 346 5.23 -8.18 19.28
CA ALA A 346 6.48 -8.83 18.92
C ALA A 346 6.74 -8.71 17.41
N VAL A 347 7.98 -8.42 17.04
CA VAL A 347 8.44 -8.37 15.64
C VAL A 347 9.62 -9.30 15.44
N LEU A 348 9.67 -9.94 14.27
CA LEU A 348 10.81 -10.74 13.87
C LEU A 348 11.74 -9.91 12.99
N VAL A 349 12.96 -9.67 13.47
CA VAL A 349 14.02 -8.96 12.76
C VAL A 349 15.03 -9.96 12.26
N ASN A 350 15.49 -9.82 11.03
CA ASN A 350 16.44 -10.76 10.44
C ASN A 350 17.53 -10.06 9.62
N ILE A 351 18.72 -10.67 9.62
CA ILE A 351 19.79 -10.32 8.68
C ILE A 351 19.61 -11.17 7.43
N THR A 352 19.40 -10.50 6.30
CA THR A 352 19.14 -11.18 5.03
C THR A 352 20.39 -11.97 4.59
N GLY A 353 20.20 -13.25 4.24
CA GLY A 353 21.26 -14.11 3.67
C GLY A 353 22.13 -14.88 4.67
N LEU A 354 22.12 -14.53 5.96
CA LEU A 354 22.92 -15.23 6.98
C LEU A 354 22.09 -16.01 8.01
N GLY A 355 20.77 -15.83 7.98
CA GLY A 355 19.84 -16.64 8.77
C GLY A 355 19.74 -16.23 10.24
N ASP A 356 20.42 -15.17 10.67
CA ASP A 356 20.23 -14.61 12.00
C ASP A 356 18.85 -13.97 12.14
N GLN A 357 18.17 -14.26 13.26
CA GLN A 357 16.77 -13.89 13.49
C GLN A 357 16.51 -13.60 14.97
N GLU A 358 16.06 -12.39 15.27
CA GLU A 358 15.77 -11.93 16.63
C GLU A 358 14.28 -11.60 16.79
N ASN A 359 13.67 -12.18 17.82
CA ASN A 359 12.31 -11.84 18.21
C ASN A 359 12.34 -10.66 19.20
N ILE A 360 11.94 -9.48 18.74
CA ILE A 360 12.01 -8.24 19.51
C ILE A 360 10.63 -7.90 20.05
N THR A 361 10.52 -7.77 21.37
CA THR A 361 9.32 -7.24 22.01
C THR A 361 9.34 -5.71 21.96
N LEU A 362 8.32 -5.13 21.37
CA LEU A 362 8.07 -3.70 21.36
C LEU A 362 6.99 -3.38 22.39
N GLN A 363 7.12 -2.25 23.06
CA GLN A 363 6.15 -1.73 24.02
C GLN A 363 5.65 -0.38 23.55
N GLU A 364 4.40 -0.04 23.86
CA GLU A 364 3.90 1.31 23.61
C GLU A 364 4.77 2.40 24.26
N THR A 365 4.97 3.50 23.52
CA THR A 365 5.76 4.66 23.96
C THR A 365 5.15 5.38 25.16
N GLY A 366 3.83 5.29 25.29
CA GLY A 366 3.01 5.74 26.42
C GLY A 366 1.72 4.94 26.45
N ASN A 367 0.93 5.07 27.52
CA ASN A 367 -0.38 4.44 27.57
C ASN A 367 -1.24 5.00 26.43
N ASN A 368 -1.98 4.14 25.72
CA ASN A 368 -2.92 4.55 24.68
C ASN A 368 -2.27 5.37 23.54
N THR A 369 -1.07 4.99 23.13
CA THR A 369 -0.38 5.71 22.03
C THR A 369 -0.57 5.03 20.70
N GLY A 370 -0.75 3.70 20.66
CA GLY A 370 -0.72 2.91 19.42
C GLY A 370 0.65 2.95 18.72
N ILE A 371 1.69 3.49 19.40
CA ILE A 371 3.05 3.59 18.87
C ILE A 371 3.94 2.69 19.70
N PHE A 372 4.43 1.60 19.10
CA PHE A 372 5.23 0.58 19.75
C PHE A 372 6.70 0.68 19.35
N ARG A 373 7.59 0.66 20.35
CA ARG A 373 9.05 0.70 20.18
C ARG A 373 9.76 -0.23 21.15
N ASN A 374 10.92 -0.75 20.78
CA ASN A 374 11.80 -1.42 21.74
C ASN A 374 12.39 -0.38 22.69
N THR A 375 12.32 -0.65 24.00
CA THR A 375 12.86 0.26 25.03
C THR A 375 14.38 0.23 25.12
N THR A 376 14.98 -0.88 24.71
CA THR A 376 16.43 -1.07 24.62
C THR A 376 16.79 -1.40 23.17
N GLY A 377 17.73 -0.66 22.60
CA GLY A 377 18.23 -0.88 21.25
C GLY A 377 18.86 -2.26 21.08
N VAL A 378 18.65 -2.89 19.92
CA VAL A 378 19.25 -4.20 19.60
C VAL A 378 20.64 -3.98 19.01
N THR A 379 21.66 -4.59 19.60
CA THR A 379 23.03 -4.38 19.12
C THR A 379 23.26 -5.11 17.81
N LEU A 380 23.83 -4.41 16.82
CA LEU A 380 24.26 -4.98 15.55
C LEU A 380 25.76 -5.28 15.60
N SER A 381 26.13 -6.54 15.43
CA SER A 381 27.49 -7.07 15.51
C SER A 381 27.88 -7.73 14.20
N SER A 382 29.15 -7.54 13.81
CA SER A 382 29.76 -8.25 12.68
C SER A 382 30.88 -9.21 13.10
N ASP A 383 31.12 -9.31 14.40
CA ASP A 383 32.33 -9.92 14.95
C ASP A 383 32.01 -11.26 15.64
N SER A 384 30.79 -11.78 15.44
CA SER A 384 30.28 -12.99 16.08
C SER A 384 29.44 -13.79 15.09
N PRO A 385 29.41 -15.13 15.20
CA PRO A 385 28.63 -15.99 14.31
C PRO A 385 27.12 -15.76 14.53
N ALA A 386 26.35 -15.77 13.44
CA ALA A 386 24.89 -15.64 13.44
C ALA A 386 24.22 -16.67 14.37
N MET A 387 23.46 -16.19 15.36
CA MET A 387 22.76 -17.03 16.34
C MET A 387 21.40 -16.44 16.70
N SER A 388 20.33 -17.05 16.18
CA SER A 388 18.96 -16.58 16.41
C SER A 388 18.52 -16.61 17.88
N ASN A 389 17.74 -15.61 18.26
CA ASN A 389 17.12 -15.39 19.57
C ASN A 389 18.13 -15.22 20.73
N ASN A 390 19.27 -14.60 20.47
CA ASN A 390 20.27 -14.29 21.50
C ASN A 390 20.26 -12.82 21.96
N GLY A 391 19.38 -11.99 21.38
CA GLY A 391 19.25 -10.56 21.68
C GLY A 391 20.25 -9.66 20.94
N ARG A 392 20.99 -10.18 19.95
CA ARG A 392 21.94 -9.43 19.12
C ARG A 392 21.70 -9.77 17.66
N LEU A 393 21.82 -8.77 16.80
CA LEU A 393 21.79 -8.98 15.35
C LEU A 393 23.23 -9.21 14.87
N GLU A 394 23.51 -10.39 14.32
CA GLU A 394 24.86 -10.87 14.04
C GLU A 394 25.01 -11.31 12.57
N GLY A 395 25.89 -10.63 11.83
CA GLY A 395 26.06 -10.91 10.41
C GLY A 395 27.40 -10.51 9.82
N ALA A 396 27.51 -10.52 8.49
CA ALA A 396 28.73 -10.18 7.77
C ALA A 396 29.09 -8.70 7.94
N ALA A 397 30.31 -8.33 7.54
CA ALA A 397 30.80 -6.95 7.63
C ALA A 397 29.97 -5.94 6.82
N ILE A 398 29.19 -6.38 5.84
CA ILE A 398 28.21 -5.57 5.11
C ILE A 398 26.98 -6.46 4.89
N GLY A 399 25.78 -5.92 5.08
CA GLY A 399 24.56 -6.69 4.89
C GLY A 399 23.30 -5.84 4.88
N SER A 400 22.15 -6.53 4.87
CA SER A 400 20.83 -5.92 4.98
C SER A 400 20.07 -6.49 6.17
N LEU A 401 19.26 -5.63 6.77
CA LEU A 401 18.32 -5.90 7.83
C LEU A 401 16.92 -5.85 7.23
N SER A 402 16.06 -6.74 7.66
CA SER A 402 14.63 -6.66 7.40
C SER A 402 13.86 -7.00 8.67
N PHE A 403 12.64 -6.50 8.78
CA PHE A 403 11.68 -7.06 9.73
C PHE A 403 10.30 -7.09 9.11
N SER A 404 9.46 -7.96 9.66
CA SER A 404 8.04 -8.01 9.34
C SER A 404 7.23 -7.94 10.63
N TYR A 405 6.20 -7.10 10.62
CA TYR A 405 5.13 -7.12 11.60
C TYR A 405 3.87 -7.69 10.96
N ALA A 406 3.16 -8.54 11.69
CA ALA A 406 1.85 -9.05 11.34
C ALA A 406 1.02 -9.10 12.61
N ASP A 407 -0.16 -8.48 12.61
CA ASP A 407 -1.10 -8.70 13.69
C ASP A 407 -1.46 -10.20 13.75
N ASN A 408 -1.38 -10.76 14.96
CA ASN A 408 -1.66 -12.16 15.21
C ASN A 408 -3.17 -12.48 15.14
N ARG A 409 -4.02 -11.46 15.20
CA ARG A 409 -5.49 -11.58 15.17
C ARG A 409 -6.07 -11.15 13.82
N ASP A 410 -5.49 -10.16 13.15
CA ASP A 410 -5.70 -9.85 11.73
C ASP A 410 -4.48 -10.20 10.84
N PRO A 411 -4.41 -11.44 10.29
CA PRO A 411 -3.29 -11.84 9.45
C PRO A 411 -3.13 -11.05 8.15
N PHE A 412 -4.10 -10.20 7.77
CA PHE A 412 -3.99 -9.32 6.61
C PHE A 412 -3.31 -7.99 6.94
N ASP A 413 -3.23 -7.65 8.22
CA ASP A 413 -2.49 -6.48 8.67
C ASP A 413 -1.00 -6.82 8.82
N ARG A 414 -0.25 -6.72 7.70
CA ARG A 414 1.20 -6.93 7.64
C ARG A 414 1.98 -5.78 7.01
N ARG A 415 3.08 -5.35 7.64
CA ARG A 415 4.09 -4.44 7.06
C ARG A 415 5.49 -5.05 7.16
N THR A 416 6.37 -4.58 6.29
CA THR A 416 7.81 -4.84 6.37
C THR A 416 8.59 -3.55 6.21
N ASP A 417 9.81 -3.52 6.71
CA ASP A 417 10.80 -2.49 6.41
C ASP A 417 12.19 -3.10 6.22
N ASN A 418 13.06 -2.40 5.48
CA ASN A 418 14.41 -2.84 5.14
C ASN A 418 15.44 -1.74 5.41
N ALA A 419 16.59 -2.12 5.95
CA ALA A 419 17.74 -1.24 6.12
C ALA A 419 19.03 -1.95 5.70
N THR A 420 20.12 -1.20 5.55
CA THR A 420 21.45 -1.75 5.25
C THR A 420 22.43 -1.48 6.37
N TYR A 421 23.53 -2.22 6.44
CA TYR A 421 24.56 -1.95 7.43
C TYR A 421 25.98 -2.29 6.95
N THR A 422 26.97 -1.65 7.57
CA THR A 422 28.40 -1.91 7.33
C THR A 422 29.22 -1.87 8.62
N ASN A 423 30.38 -2.53 8.64
CA ASN A 423 31.31 -2.54 9.76
C ASN A 423 32.09 -1.22 9.85
N SER A 424 32.14 -0.66 11.05
CA SER A 424 32.85 0.57 11.38
C SER A 424 34.34 0.59 10.95
N SER A 425 34.98 -0.57 10.77
CA SER A 425 36.40 -0.68 10.41
C SER A 425 36.72 -0.49 8.93
N THR A 426 35.73 -0.41 8.02
CA THR A 426 35.94 -0.23 6.57
C THR A 426 35.60 1.17 6.06
N CYS A 427 35.17 2.09 6.93
CA CYS A 427 34.78 3.43 6.53
C CYS A 427 35.98 4.39 6.51
N GLY A 428 36.52 4.65 5.31
CA GLY A 428 37.60 5.63 5.08
C GLY A 428 37.10 7.06 4.89
N ALA A 429 38.03 8.03 4.95
CA ALA A 429 37.76 9.42 4.57
C ALA A 429 37.24 9.51 3.12
N PRO A 430 36.38 10.48 2.77
CA PRO A 430 35.88 10.65 1.41
C PRO A 430 37.00 10.71 0.36
N THR A 431 36.82 10.03 -0.77
CA THR A 431 37.80 9.89 -1.86
C THR A 431 37.30 10.56 -3.15
N ASN A 432 38.12 10.60 -4.22
CA ASN A 432 37.80 11.28 -5.48
C ASN A 432 37.39 12.75 -5.31
N LEU A 433 38.13 13.46 -4.46
CA LEU A 433 37.90 14.86 -4.10
C LEU A 433 38.21 15.78 -5.29
N ALA A 434 37.22 16.53 -5.73
CA ALA A 434 37.37 17.60 -6.71
C ALA A 434 36.51 18.81 -6.35
N MET A 435 37.01 20.00 -6.67
CA MET A 435 36.30 21.27 -6.56
C MET A 435 36.61 22.14 -7.79
N ASN A 436 35.57 22.52 -8.52
CA ASN A 436 35.64 23.44 -9.65
C ASN A 436 34.81 24.69 -9.39
N ILE A 437 35.24 25.82 -9.95
CA ILE A 437 34.57 27.11 -9.87
C ILE A 437 33.94 27.40 -11.24
N ASN A 438 32.65 27.70 -11.27
CA ASN A 438 31.84 28.06 -12.45
C ASN A 438 31.83 27.04 -13.60
N ALA A 439 32.31 25.81 -13.37
CA ALA A 439 32.30 24.73 -14.35
C ALA A 439 32.14 23.38 -13.64
N SER A 440 31.41 22.45 -14.24
CA SER A 440 31.23 21.09 -13.68
C SER A 440 32.55 20.34 -13.55
N VAL A 441 32.58 19.33 -12.68
CA VAL A 441 33.74 18.46 -12.52
C VAL A 441 33.98 17.70 -13.83
N GLY A 442 35.11 17.98 -14.50
CA GLY A 442 35.46 17.42 -15.81
C GLY A 442 35.36 18.37 -17.01
N ALA A 443 34.82 19.59 -16.84
CA ALA A 443 34.81 20.64 -17.85
C ALA A 443 36.07 21.53 -17.79
N ALA A 444 36.38 22.24 -18.89
CA ALA A 444 37.45 23.22 -18.92
C ALA A 444 37.20 24.33 -17.87
N ARG A 445 38.19 24.57 -17.01
CA ARG A 445 38.04 25.49 -15.86
C ARG A 445 38.24 26.94 -16.32
N PRO A 446 37.31 27.86 -16.02
CA PRO A 446 37.54 29.28 -16.27
C PRO A 446 38.65 29.79 -15.36
N SER A 447 39.65 30.48 -15.92
CA SER A 447 40.74 31.10 -15.16
C SER A 447 40.34 32.44 -14.53
N GLU A 448 39.22 33.04 -14.97
CA GLU A 448 38.76 34.37 -14.55
C GLU A 448 37.24 34.41 -14.35
N THR A 449 36.78 35.32 -13.50
CA THR A 449 35.36 35.68 -13.36
C THR A 449 35.23 37.19 -13.12
N SER A 450 34.14 37.79 -13.62
CA SER A 450 33.78 39.18 -13.31
C SER A 450 32.77 39.31 -12.16
N SER A 451 32.26 38.18 -11.65
CA SER A 451 31.26 38.11 -10.58
C SER A 451 31.88 37.65 -9.26
N ARG A 452 31.47 38.28 -8.15
CA ARG A 452 31.80 37.80 -6.80
C ARG A 452 30.98 36.59 -6.39
N GLU A 453 29.79 36.43 -6.94
CA GLU A 453 28.98 35.23 -6.76
C GLU A 453 29.40 34.18 -7.79
N ILE A 454 29.86 33.04 -7.29
CA ILE A 454 30.35 31.91 -8.10
C ILE A 454 29.60 30.63 -7.74
N THR A 455 29.57 29.67 -8.66
CA THR A 455 29.05 28.33 -8.39
C THR A 455 30.21 27.36 -8.19
N LEU A 456 30.26 26.71 -7.04
CA LEU A 456 31.18 25.62 -6.75
C LEU A 456 30.58 24.29 -7.19
N TYR A 457 31.38 23.45 -7.82
CA TYR A 457 31.04 22.08 -8.20
C TYR A 457 31.97 21.10 -7.49
N PHE A 458 31.40 20.14 -6.79
CA PHE A 458 32.12 19.19 -5.95
C PHE A 458 31.97 17.75 -6.47
N SER A 459 33.04 16.97 -6.33
CA SER A 459 33.00 15.50 -6.34
C SER A 459 33.68 15.02 -5.07
N ALA A 460 33.00 14.19 -4.28
CA ALA A 460 33.59 13.54 -3.12
C ALA A 460 32.84 12.23 -2.88
N THR A 461 33.44 11.11 -3.31
CA THR A 461 32.87 9.78 -3.15
C THR A 461 32.87 9.42 -1.67
N GLY A 462 31.67 9.13 -1.13
CA GLY A 462 31.48 8.76 0.27
C GLY A 462 31.32 9.94 1.24
N ALA A 463 31.23 11.18 0.76
CA ALA A 463 30.93 12.34 1.61
C ALA A 463 29.43 12.48 1.90
N THR A 464 29.06 12.64 3.16
CA THR A 464 27.70 12.99 3.61
C THR A 464 27.60 14.44 4.08
N GLU A 465 28.71 15.02 4.51
CA GLU A 465 28.81 16.41 4.95
C GLU A 465 30.01 17.11 4.32
N MET A 466 29.95 18.44 4.25
CA MET A 466 31.03 19.31 3.77
C MET A 466 31.11 20.59 4.59
N MET A 467 32.25 21.27 4.57
CA MET A 467 32.44 22.63 5.10
C MET A 467 33.24 23.45 4.08
N ILE A 468 32.87 24.72 3.88
CA ILE A 468 33.43 25.58 2.83
C ILE A 468 33.82 26.94 3.44
N THR A 469 34.96 27.52 3.01
CA THR A 469 35.47 28.80 3.53
C THR A 469 36.34 29.56 2.52
N ASN A 470 36.51 30.87 2.71
CA ASN A 470 37.43 31.73 1.94
C ASN A 470 38.81 31.91 2.61
N SER A 471 38.95 31.64 3.92
CA SER A 471 40.13 32.06 4.70
C SER A 471 40.60 31.09 5.78
N GLY A 472 39.95 29.92 5.92
CA GLY A 472 40.27 28.91 6.94
C GLY A 472 39.04 28.44 7.72
N PHE A 473 39.19 27.37 8.51
CA PHE A 473 38.06 26.64 9.13
C PHE A 473 37.81 26.97 10.62
N THR A 474 38.31 28.09 11.12
CA THR A 474 38.25 28.41 12.57
C THR A 474 36.86 28.80 13.09
N ASP A 475 35.89 29.08 12.21
CA ASP A 475 34.52 29.46 12.56
C ASP A 475 33.49 28.89 11.56
N THR A 476 33.62 27.60 11.23
CA THR A 476 32.79 26.94 10.21
C THR A 476 32.14 25.67 10.72
N ASN A 477 30.86 25.49 10.40
CA ASN A 477 30.09 24.30 10.76
C ASN A 477 29.98 23.33 9.58
N TRP A 478 29.89 22.03 9.90
CA TRP A 478 29.53 20.99 8.92
C TRP A 478 28.10 21.20 8.42
N GLN A 479 27.91 20.99 7.12
CA GLN A 479 26.60 21.04 6.46
C GLN A 479 26.44 19.82 5.55
N PRO A 480 25.21 19.42 5.18
CA PRO A 480 24.99 18.31 4.25
C PRO A 480 25.77 18.49 2.95
N PHE A 481 26.37 17.41 2.45
CA PHE A 481 27.10 17.41 1.19
C PHE A 481 26.16 17.77 0.04
N SER A 482 26.61 18.70 -0.81
CA SER A 482 25.92 19.06 -2.04
C SER A 482 26.93 19.11 -3.16
N ALA A 483 26.61 18.49 -4.30
CA ALA A 483 27.47 18.52 -5.48
C ALA A 483 27.63 19.92 -6.08
N THR A 484 26.75 20.87 -5.72
CA THR A 484 26.86 22.27 -6.13
C THR A 484 26.54 23.25 -5.00
N ARG A 485 27.15 24.43 -5.01
CA ARG A 485 26.88 25.50 -4.04
C ARG A 485 27.10 26.88 -4.66
N SER A 486 26.17 27.82 -4.47
CA SER A 486 26.48 29.25 -4.69
C SER A 486 27.38 29.75 -3.54
N TRP A 487 28.41 30.52 -3.88
CA TRP A 487 29.42 30.98 -2.94
C TRP A 487 29.91 32.39 -3.29
N ASN A 488 30.11 33.22 -2.26
CA ASN A 488 30.58 34.60 -2.43
C ASN A 488 32.09 34.72 -2.14
N LEU A 489 32.82 35.28 -3.09
CA LEU A 489 34.24 35.58 -2.97
C LEU A 489 34.48 36.86 -2.13
N THR A 490 35.66 36.94 -1.52
CA THR A 490 36.13 38.14 -0.81
C THR A 490 36.29 39.34 -1.75
N GLU A 491 36.22 40.55 -1.21
CA GLU A 491 36.29 41.81 -1.99
C GLU A 491 37.66 42.06 -2.64
N GLY A 492 37.66 42.86 -3.70
CA GLY A 492 38.85 43.26 -4.45
C GLY A 492 39.22 42.32 -5.60
N ASN A 493 39.83 42.87 -6.67
CA ASN A 493 40.30 42.10 -7.83
C ASN A 493 41.53 41.23 -7.48
N GLY A 494 41.77 40.21 -8.31
CA GLY A 494 42.92 39.30 -8.20
C GLY A 494 42.54 37.88 -7.78
N ALA A 495 43.54 37.08 -7.43
CA ALA A 495 43.37 35.67 -7.08
C ALA A 495 42.52 35.48 -5.82
N LYS A 496 41.50 34.63 -5.93
CA LYS A 496 40.58 34.25 -4.84
C LYS A 496 40.67 32.75 -4.58
N TYR A 497 40.77 32.38 -3.31
CA TYR A 497 40.84 31.00 -2.87
C TYR A 497 39.55 30.58 -2.17
N VAL A 498 39.11 29.36 -2.46
CA VAL A 498 38.04 28.68 -1.74
C VAL A 498 38.60 27.37 -1.21
N TYR A 499 38.29 27.04 0.03
CA TYR A 499 38.70 25.80 0.68
C TYR A 499 37.48 24.97 1.04
N ALA A 500 37.62 23.65 0.95
CA ALA A 500 36.59 22.70 1.36
C ALA A 500 37.19 21.50 2.11
N LYS A 501 36.43 20.98 3.06
CA LYS A 501 36.62 19.63 3.63
C LYS A 501 35.32 18.87 3.51
N PHE A 502 35.44 17.55 3.47
CA PHE A 502 34.35 16.59 3.35
C PHE A 502 34.44 15.57 4.48
N ARG A 503 33.28 15.17 5.02
CA ARG A 503 33.16 14.14 6.06
C ARG A 503 32.24 13.04 5.55
N SER A 504 32.64 11.80 5.78
CA SER A 504 31.80 10.64 5.47
C SER A 504 30.74 10.41 6.55
N ALA A 505 29.81 9.50 6.29
CA ALA A 505 28.74 9.13 7.23
C ALA A 505 29.27 8.66 8.60
N CYS A 506 30.50 8.13 8.63
CA CYS A 506 31.16 7.66 9.84
C CYS A 506 32.03 8.72 10.54
N GLY A 507 32.01 9.97 10.10
CA GLY A 507 32.77 11.06 10.72
C GLY A 507 34.22 11.20 10.25
N ALA A 508 34.72 10.34 9.35
CA ALA A 508 36.07 10.45 8.83
C ALA A 508 36.22 11.68 7.92
N GLU A 509 37.16 12.57 8.26
CA GLU A 509 37.42 13.81 7.52
C GLU A 509 38.45 13.59 6.40
N SER A 510 38.22 14.26 5.28
CA SER A 510 39.22 14.43 4.22
C SER A 510 40.27 15.49 4.55
N ALA A 511 41.38 15.46 3.82
CA ALA A 511 42.33 16.57 3.80
C ALA A 511 41.69 17.84 3.20
N THR A 512 42.20 19.02 3.57
CA THR A 512 41.74 20.30 3.02
C THR A 512 41.99 20.35 1.52
N TYR A 513 40.92 20.60 0.76
CA TYR A 513 40.95 20.81 -0.69
C TYR A 513 40.79 22.30 -1.02
N SER A 514 41.41 22.78 -2.11
CA SER A 514 41.31 24.19 -2.50
C SER A 514 41.14 24.41 -4.01
N ALA A 515 40.52 25.53 -4.37
CA ALA A 515 40.38 25.99 -5.75
C ALA A 515 40.66 27.50 -5.81
N ILE A 516 41.14 27.95 -6.97
CA ILE A 516 41.53 29.33 -7.23
C ILE A 516 40.83 29.88 -8.47
N ILE A 517 40.42 31.14 -8.43
CA ILE A 517 39.92 31.89 -9.59
C ILE A 517 40.39 33.35 -9.51
N ASN A 518 40.68 34.00 -10.64
CA ASN A 518 40.97 35.43 -10.65
C ASN A 518 39.66 36.24 -10.80
N LEU A 519 39.36 37.12 -9.85
CA LEU A 519 38.24 38.06 -9.93
C LEU A 519 38.68 39.36 -10.63
N ASN A 520 37.97 39.75 -11.68
CA ASN A 520 38.14 41.02 -12.37
C ASN A 520 36.77 41.71 -12.52
N SER A 521 36.28 42.32 -11.45
CA SER A 521 34.98 42.98 -11.44
C SER A 521 35.09 44.33 -12.17
N SER A 522 34.54 44.41 -13.38
CA SER A 522 34.39 45.66 -14.12
C SER A 522 33.21 46.46 -13.55
N GLY A 523 33.46 47.25 -12.50
CA GLY A 523 32.46 48.11 -11.86
C GLY A 523 33.02 49.51 -11.58
N THR A 524 32.56 50.49 -12.37
CA THR A 524 32.70 51.96 -12.27
C THR A 524 33.15 52.54 -10.92
N ILE A 525 34.28 53.27 -10.93
CA ILE A 525 34.53 54.40 -10.04
C ILE A 525 35.08 55.56 -10.87
N ALA A 526 34.44 56.72 -10.80
CA ALA A 526 34.82 57.97 -11.47
C ALA A 526 36.10 58.58 -10.87
N PRO A 527 36.85 59.43 -11.62
CA PRO A 527 38.21 59.82 -11.25
C PRO A 527 38.23 61.03 -10.31
N THR A 528 39.17 61.04 -9.35
CA THR A 528 39.60 62.27 -8.65
C THR A 528 41.13 62.26 -8.46
N THR A 529 41.78 63.09 -9.29
CA THR A 529 42.98 63.93 -9.08
C THR A 529 44.22 63.42 -8.31
N THR A 530 45.31 63.29 -9.08
CA THR A 530 46.79 63.44 -8.86
C THR A 530 47.30 64.27 -7.65
N PRO A 531 48.61 64.23 -7.23
CA PRO A 531 49.84 63.83 -8.00
C PRO A 531 50.99 63.05 -7.27
N ALA A 532 51.91 62.51 -8.10
CA ALA A 532 53.36 62.27 -7.93
C ALA A 532 53.86 61.37 -6.76
N THR A 533 54.76 60.38 -6.94
CA THR A 533 56.12 60.49 -7.53
C THR A 533 56.66 59.17 -8.12
N THR A 534 57.32 59.27 -9.27
CA THR A 534 58.31 58.35 -9.92
C THR A 534 59.57 58.19 -9.03
N PRO A 535 60.54 57.23 -9.21
CA PRO A 535 61.08 56.63 -10.46
C PRO A 535 61.08 55.08 -10.53
N ALA A 536 60.73 54.46 -11.65
CA ALA A 536 61.57 54.12 -12.82
C ALA A 536 62.52 52.92 -12.62
N ALA A 537 62.27 51.82 -13.33
CA ALA A 537 63.30 51.07 -14.06
C ALA A 537 62.68 50.11 -15.09
N THR A 538 63.02 50.40 -16.33
CA THR A 538 62.83 49.69 -17.60
C THR A 538 63.55 48.33 -17.62
N THR A 539 62.92 47.27 -18.14
CA THR A 539 63.60 46.35 -19.08
C THR A 539 62.61 45.77 -20.12
N THR A 540 63.02 45.99 -21.36
CA THR A 540 62.64 45.50 -22.68
C THR A 540 62.35 43.99 -22.85
N PRO A 541 61.70 43.59 -23.96
CA PRO A 541 61.14 42.26 -24.17
C PRO A 541 62.24 41.22 -24.43
N THR A 542 62.15 40.07 -23.77
CA THR A 542 63.03 38.94 -24.05
C THR A 542 62.62 38.28 -25.37
N VAL A 543 63.54 38.38 -26.32
CA VAL A 543 63.57 37.70 -27.61
C VAL A 543 63.47 36.19 -27.41
N CYS A 544 62.64 35.55 -28.23
CA CYS A 544 62.40 34.12 -28.24
C CYS A 544 63.68 33.35 -28.60
N SER A 545 64.17 32.51 -27.69
CA SER A 545 65.37 31.70 -27.92
C SER A 545 65.05 30.20 -28.00
N ALA A 546 65.46 29.63 -29.14
CA ALA A 546 65.79 28.24 -29.46
C ALA A 546 64.68 27.28 -30.00
N PRO A 547 64.95 26.54 -31.10
CA PRO A 547 64.11 25.46 -31.61
C PRO A 547 64.04 24.27 -30.63
N ILE A 548 63.01 23.43 -30.74
CA ILE A 548 62.87 22.20 -29.95
C ILE A 548 64.03 21.27 -30.27
N VAL A 549 64.82 20.88 -29.26
CA VAL A 549 65.82 19.82 -29.39
C VAL A 549 65.07 18.49 -29.41
N ALA A 550 65.30 17.67 -30.44
CA ALA A 550 64.62 16.40 -30.69
C ALA A 550 65.06 15.27 -29.72
N ASP A 551 64.99 15.52 -28.42
CA ASP A 551 65.27 14.55 -27.35
C ASP A 551 64.00 14.24 -26.52
N GLY A 552 62.84 14.46 -27.14
CA GLY A 552 61.55 14.30 -26.50
C GLY A 552 61.30 12.84 -26.15
N ALA A 553 61.07 12.50 -24.88
CA ALA A 553 60.69 11.16 -24.46
C ALA A 553 59.40 11.19 -23.63
N VAL A 554 58.52 10.23 -23.87
CA VAL A 554 57.41 9.92 -22.98
C VAL A 554 57.75 8.63 -22.24
N THR A 555 57.44 8.58 -20.96
CA THR A 555 57.46 7.37 -20.13
C THR A 555 56.08 7.18 -19.53
N ILE A 556 55.66 5.93 -19.33
CA ILE A 556 54.41 5.58 -18.67
C ILE A 556 54.77 4.90 -17.35
N ASN A 557 54.35 5.48 -16.23
CA ASN A 557 54.76 5.10 -14.87
C ASN A 557 56.29 5.01 -14.70
N GLY A 558 57.03 5.91 -15.35
CA GLY A 558 58.50 5.95 -15.31
C GLY A 558 59.20 4.96 -16.24
N VAL A 559 58.46 4.11 -16.97
CA VAL A 559 59.03 3.14 -17.92
C VAL A 559 58.91 3.67 -19.36
N ARG A 560 59.99 3.57 -20.15
CA ARG A 560 60.01 4.05 -21.54
C ARG A 560 59.29 3.09 -22.51
N TRP A 561 59.48 1.78 -22.33
CA TRP A 561 58.88 0.71 -23.16
C TRP A 561 58.67 -0.57 -22.36
N GLY A 562 57.62 -1.35 -22.64
CA GLY A 562 57.50 -2.74 -22.17
C GLY A 562 57.08 -2.97 -20.72
N GLY A 563 56.68 -1.92 -19.99
CA GLY A 563 56.15 -2.06 -18.64
C GLY A 563 54.80 -2.78 -18.59
N GLN A 564 54.41 -3.27 -17.40
CA GLN A 564 53.06 -3.79 -17.15
C GLN A 564 52.35 -2.88 -16.15
N THR A 565 51.04 -2.71 -16.33
CA THR A 565 50.19 -2.07 -15.32
C THR A 565 48.83 -2.75 -15.26
N THR A 566 48.23 -2.74 -14.06
CA THR A 566 46.85 -3.18 -13.81
C THR A 566 45.89 -2.00 -13.70
N SER A 567 46.41 -0.76 -13.69
CA SER A 567 45.65 0.48 -13.58
C SER A 567 45.59 1.20 -14.92
N ARG A 568 44.40 1.68 -15.31
CA ARG A 568 44.24 2.58 -16.44
C ARG A 568 44.72 4.00 -16.13
N LEU A 569 44.73 4.41 -14.86
CA LEU A 569 45.29 5.70 -14.46
C LEU A 569 46.80 5.53 -14.29
N VAL A 570 47.55 6.18 -15.18
CA VAL A 570 49.01 6.12 -15.25
C VAL A 570 49.59 7.53 -15.17
N THR A 571 50.84 7.64 -14.73
CA THR A 571 51.58 8.90 -14.74
C THR A 571 52.48 8.93 -15.96
N LEU A 572 52.32 9.93 -16.83
CA LEU A 572 53.21 10.16 -17.96
C LEU A 572 54.36 11.07 -17.52
N GLY A 573 55.61 10.63 -17.71
CA GLY A 573 56.79 11.49 -17.61
C GLY A 573 57.16 11.98 -19.01
N VAL A 574 57.27 13.30 -19.20
CA VAL A 574 57.46 13.90 -20.52
C VAL A 574 58.66 14.84 -20.50
N THR A 575 59.73 14.48 -21.20
CA THR A 575 60.90 15.34 -21.37
C THR A 575 60.81 16.03 -22.73
N ALA A 576 60.91 17.36 -22.78
CA ALA A 576 61.07 18.11 -24.02
C ALA A 576 61.70 19.48 -23.73
N SER A 577 62.86 19.76 -24.31
CA SER A 577 63.54 21.06 -24.16
C SER A 577 62.92 22.11 -25.09
N ASN A 578 62.67 23.32 -24.57
CA ASN A 578 62.10 24.46 -25.29
C ASN A 578 60.65 24.27 -25.80
N ALA A 579 59.90 23.31 -25.25
CA ALA A 579 58.48 23.13 -25.54
C ALA A 579 57.63 24.12 -24.74
N ALA A 580 56.81 24.93 -25.42
CA ALA A 580 55.82 25.82 -24.79
C ALA A 580 54.46 25.13 -24.64
N SER A 581 54.14 24.21 -25.55
CA SER A 581 52.92 23.41 -25.48
C SER A 581 53.20 21.97 -25.92
N MET A 582 52.40 21.05 -25.39
CA MET A 582 52.39 19.65 -25.77
C MET A 582 50.99 19.19 -26.18
N MET A 583 50.90 18.13 -26.96
CA MET A 583 49.65 17.43 -27.27
C MET A 583 49.93 15.94 -27.15
N ILE A 584 49.12 15.23 -26.36
CA ILE A 584 49.28 13.81 -26.04
C ILE A 584 48.03 13.06 -26.50
N SER A 585 48.20 11.86 -27.08
CA SER A 585 47.12 11.08 -27.69
C SER A 585 47.46 9.59 -27.72
N GLU A 586 46.46 8.72 -27.65
CA GLU A 586 46.63 7.28 -27.97
C GLU A 586 46.53 7.00 -29.47
N ASN A 587 45.99 7.93 -30.25
CA ASN A 587 45.96 7.87 -31.72
C ASN A 587 47.26 8.45 -32.29
N SER A 588 47.92 7.71 -33.18
CA SER A 588 49.17 8.12 -33.83
C SER A 588 49.04 9.37 -34.71
N ASN A 589 47.84 9.64 -35.22
CA ASN A 589 47.52 10.82 -36.01
C ASN A 589 47.03 12.01 -35.17
N PHE A 590 46.94 11.86 -33.84
CA PHE A 590 46.42 12.86 -32.89
C PHE A 590 45.00 13.35 -33.22
N SER A 591 44.15 12.52 -33.83
CA SER A 591 42.74 12.87 -34.06
C SER A 591 42.03 13.16 -32.73
N GLY A 592 41.38 14.32 -32.62
CA GLY A 592 40.72 14.79 -31.40
C GLY A 592 41.67 15.32 -30.31
N GLY A 593 42.99 15.39 -30.54
CA GLY A 593 43.95 15.92 -29.58
C GLY A 593 43.88 17.45 -29.46
N ILE A 594 44.08 17.96 -28.25
CA ILE A 594 44.06 19.40 -27.93
C ILE A 594 45.46 19.81 -27.42
N TRP A 595 45.93 20.99 -27.84
CA TRP A 595 47.17 21.55 -27.35
C TRP A 595 46.99 22.09 -25.92
N GLU A 596 47.93 21.77 -25.04
CA GLU A 596 47.97 22.23 -23.66
C GLU A 596 49.38 22.79 -23.32
N PRO A 597 49.52 23.59 -22.25
CA PRO A 597 50.84 24.02 -21.78
C PRO A 597 51.77 22.83 -21.49
N TYR A 598 53.05 22.96 -21.80
CA TYR A 598 54.02 21.89 -21.51
C TYR A 598 54.12 21.62 -20.00
N ALA A 599 54.07 20.34 -19.62
CA ALA A 599 54.29 19.87 -18.26
C ALA A 599 55.15 18.60 -18.27
N ALA A 600 56.14 18.55 -17.37
CA ALA A 600 57.08 17.42 -17.30
C ALA A 600 56.45 16.12 -16.76
N ALA A 601 55.29 16.21 -16.11
CA ALA A 601 54.52 15.06 -15.64
C ALA A 601 53.02 15.30 -15.85
N ARG A 602 52.28 14.25 -16.21
CA ARG A 602 50.83 14.32 -16.45
C ARG A 602 50.13 13.03 -16.07
N SER A 603 49.06 13.11 -15.27
CA SER A 603 48.16 11.97 -15.06
C SER A 603 47.34 11.70 -16.32
N TRP A 604 47.31 10.45 -16.77
CA TRP A 604 46.65 10.04 -18.01
C TRP A 604 45.84 8.77 -17.79
N THR A 605 44.66 8.69 -18.40
CA THR A 605 43.79 7.50 -18.34
C THR A 605 43.84 6.76 -19.67
N LEU A 606 44.40 5.55 -19.68
CA LEU A 606 44.50 4.70 -20.87
C LEU A 606 43.12 4.25 -21.38
N SER A 607 42.99 3.99 -22.69
CA SER A 607 41.81 3.32 -23.25
C SER A 607 41.63 1.92 -22.64
N ARG A 608 40.40 1.42 -22.67
CA ARG A 608 40.05 0.11 -22.09
C ARG A 608 40.57 -1.08 -22.86
N GLY A 609 40.68 -2.21 -22.16
CA GLY A 609 40.93 -3.51 -22.75
C GLY A 609 42.39 -3.94 -22.60
N ASN A 610 42.57 -5.24 -22.35
CA ASN A 610 43.88 -5.86 -22.20
C ASN A 610 44.72 -5.72 -23.47
N GLY A 611 46.03 -5.58 -23.30
CA GLY A 611 46.99 -5.50 -24.39
C GLY A 611 47.85 -4.23 -24.35
N GLU A 612 48.64 -4.04 -25.40
CA GLU A 612 49.56 -2.92 -25.53
C GLU A 612 48.81 -1.59 -25.73
N LYS A 613 49.10 -0.61 -24.89
CA LYS A 613 48.61 0.77 -24.97
C LYS A 613 49.76 1.69 -25.38
N ARG A 614 49.57 2.45 -26.46
CA ARG A 614 50.56 3.39 -27.02
C ARG A 614 50.16 4.82 -26.76
N ILE A 615 51.10 5.63 -26.26
CA ILE A 615 50.94 7.06 -26.05
C ILE A 615 51.90 7.82 -26.96
N TYR A 616 51.35 8.70 -27.77
CA TYR A 616 52.04 9.60 -28.66
C TYR A 616 52.03 11.01 -28.06
N ALA A 617 53.16 11.72 -28.13
CA ALA A 617 53.24 13.13 -27.76
C ALA A 617 53.90 13.94 -28.89
N LYS A 618 53.38 15.15 -29.12
CA LYS A 618 54.02 16.15 -29.99
C LYS A 618 54.14 17.49 -29.27
N PHE A 619 55.16 18.25 -29.63
CA PHE A 619 55.52 19.51 -28.96
C PHE A 619 55.56 20.67 -29.95
N ARG A 620 55.33 21.89 -29.46
CA ARG A 620 55.56 23.15 -30.20
C ARG A 620 56.19 24.19 -29.29
N SER A 621 57.05 25.04 -29.85
CA SER A 621 57.61 26.19 -29.11
C SER A 621 56.70 27.40 -29.24
N ALA A 622 57.03 28.50 -28.56
CA ALA A 622 56.29 29.76 -28.66
C ALA A 622 56.45 30.45 -30.03
N CYS A 623 57.35 29.99 -30.90
CA CYS A 623 57.83 30.75 -32.06
C CYS A 623 57.95 29.98 -33.39
N ASP A 624 57.61 28.68 -33.46
CA ASP A 624 57.54 27.94 -34.76
C ASP A 624 56.63 26.69 -34.69
N GLU A 625 56.09 26.29 -35.84
CA GLU A 625 55.13 25.18 -36.05
C GLU A 625 55.77 23.77 -36.12
N GLN A 626 57.09 23.61 -35.97
CA GLN A 626 57.72 22.29 -36.14
C GLN A 626 57.41 21.31 -34.99
N ARG A 627 56.93 20.12 -35.37
CA ARG A 627 56.31 19.10 -34.51
C ARG A 627 57.26 17.91 -34.31
N ALA A 628 58.08 17.91 -33.25
CA ALA A 628 58.78 16.69 -32.85
C ALA A 628 57.76 15.69 -32.25
N THR A 629 57.59 14.52 -32.86
CA THR A 629 56.71 13.44 -32.34
C THR A 629 57.55 12.38 -31.63
N THR A 630 57.18 12.02 -30.41
CA THR A 630 57.75 10.89 -29.67
C THR A 630 56.65 9.93 -29.23
N VAL A 631 57.00 8.68 -28.94
CA VAL A 631 56.05 7.61 -28.56
C VAL A 631 56.58 6.81 -27.39
N SER A 632 55.67 6.23 -26.59
CA SER A 632 55.93 5.28 -25.51
C SER A 632 54.80 4.24 -25.47
N TRP A 633 55.06 3.03 -24.97
CA TRP A 633 54.01 2.02 -24.80
C TRP A 633 54.16 1.19 -23.51
N ILE A 634 53.01 0.72 -23.01
CA ILE A 634 52.88 -0.14 -21.82
C ILE A 634 51.88 -1.26 -22.11
N THR A 635 52.04 -2.44 -21.52
CA THR A 635 51.05 -3.52 -21.60
C THR A 635 50.08 -3.39 -20.42
N LEU A 636 48.82 -3.12 -20.72
CA LEU A 636 47.74 -3.12 -19.73
C LEU A 636 47.20 -4.55 -19.59
N GLN A 637 47.27 -5.08 -18.38
CA GLN A 637 46.56 -6.29 -17.99
C GLN A 637 45.56 -5.88 -16.91
N GLU A 638 44.37 -5.46 -17.34
CA GLU A 638 43.27 -5.18 -16.43
C GLU A 638 42.99 -6.46 -15.64
N ASN A 639 43.13 -6.39 -14.31
CA ASN A 639 42.61 -7.43 -13.46
C ASN A 639 41.13 -7.56 -13.80
N ALA A 640 40.70 -8.77 -14.16
CA ALA A 640 39.28 -9.08 -14.24
C ALA A 640 38.70 -8.85 -12.85
N ALA A 641 38.17 -7.65 -12.63
CA ALA A 641 37.21 -7.43 -11.58
C ALA A 641 36.06 -8.36 -11.90
N THR A 642 36.00 -9.48 -11.19
CA THR A 642 34.81 -10.29 -11.04
C THR A 642 33.67 -9.33 -10.70
N SER A 643 32.74 -9.18 -11.67
CA SER A 643 31.57 -8.28 -11.72
C SER A 643 31.75 -6.90 -12.41
N CYS A 644 31.83 -6.89 -13.74
CA CYS A 644 31.15 -5.81 -14.49
C CYS A 644 29.70 -6.24 -14.73
N ALA A 645 28.88 -6.19 -13.67
CA ALA A 645 27.43 -6.34 -13.82
C ALA A 645 26.84 -5.10 -14.51
N ALA A 646 25.72 -5.29 -15.23
CA ALA A 646 24.90 -4.15 -15.63
C ALA A 646 24.45 -3.38 -14.38
N PRO A 647 24.32 -2.04 -14.43
CA PRO A 647 23.76 -1.30 -13.31
C PRO A 647 22.42 -1.90 -12.89
N VAL A 648 22.27 -2.15 -11.59
CA VAL A 648 21.04 -2.74 -11.06
C VAL A 648 19.97 -1.68 -11.06
N VAL A 649 18.86 -2.00 -11.71
CA VAL A 649 17.73 -1.09 -11.87
C VAL A 649 16.42 -1.80 -11.59
N ASP A 650 15.48 -1.07 -11.00
CA ASP A 650 14.12 -1.49 -10.72
C ASP A 650 13.15 -0.36 -11.08
N ASN A 651 11.87 -0.51 -10.72
CA ASN A 651 10.84 0.49 -11.02
C ASN A 651 11.03 1.81 -10.26
N ASN A 652 11.90 1.85 -9.24
CA ASN A 652 12.20 3.03 -8.44
C ASN A 652 13.51 3.71 -8.88
N SER A 653 14.19 3.18 -9.91
CA SER A 653 15.41 3.77 -10.46
C SER A 653 15.20 5.09 -11.21
N LEU A 654 13.95 5.45 -11.54
CA LEU A 654 13.57 6.74 -12.10
C LEU A 654 12.24 7.19 -11.48
N VAL A 655 12.30 8.19 -10.60
CA VAL A 655 11.13 8.74 -9.90
C VAL A 655 10.98 10.22 -10.27
N ILE A 656 9.77 10.63 -10.66
CA ILE A 656 9.45 12.03 -11.01
C ILE A 656 8.81 12.70 -9.80
N ASN A 657 9.35 13.83 -9.34
CA ASN A 657 8.89 14.64 -8.20
C ASN A 657 8.57 13.79 -6.95
N GLY A 658 9.46 12.85 -6.59
CA GLY A 658 9.24 11.99 -5.42
C GLY A 658 8.08 10.99 -5.56
N GLY A 659 7.59 10.74 -6.78
CA GLY A 659 6.55 9.75 -7.07
C GLY A 659 5.16 10.35 -7.29
N THR A 660 5.05 11.69 -7.38
CA THR A 660 3.77 12.35 -7.62
C THR A 660 3.18 11.96 -8.97
N ARG A 661 1.96 11.44 -8.93
CA ARG A 661 1.21 11.00 -10.12
C ARG A 661 0.72 12.17 -10.98
N ILE A 662 0.64 13.37 -10.39
CA ILE A 662 0.14 14.58 -11.04
C ILE A 662 1.12 15.73 -10.78
N ILE A 663 1.45 16.45 -11.83
CA ILE A 663 2.28 17.66 -11.80
C ILE A 663 1.51 18.82 -12.45
N SER A 664 1.72 20.04 -11.96
CA SER A 664 1.14 21.28 -12.51
C SER A 664 2.16 22.12 -13.27
N ASN A 665 3.43 21.75 -13.21
CA ASN A 665 4.56 22.42 -13.85
C ASN A 665 5.28 21.42 -14.77
N PRO A 666 5.55 21.75 -16.05
CA PRO A 666 6.31 20.89 -16.96
C PRO A 666 7.77 20.68 -16.53
N VAL A 667 8.30 21.52 -15.63
CA VAL A 667 9.62 21.36 -15.00
C VAL A 667 9.49 20.49 -13.74
N VAL A 668 10.19 19.37 -13.73
CA VAL A 668 10.16 18.36 -12.66
C VAL A 668 11.55 18.01 -12.15
N ALA A 669 11.65 17.60 -10.90
CA ALA A 669 12.83 16.99 -10.33
C ALA A 669 12.76 15.46 -10.51
N LEU A 670 13.84 14.86 -10.98
CA LEU A 670 14.01 13.42 -11.08
C LEU A 670 14.89 12.94 -9.93
N THR A 671 14.49 11.85 -9.30
CA THR A 671 15.34 11.04 -8.43
C THR A 671 15.72 9.78 -9.19
N LEU A 672 17.03 9.54 -9.32
CA LEU A 672 17.61 8.45 -10.11
C LEU A 672 18.38 7.52 -9.18
N ASN A 673 18.13 6.22 -9.28
CA ASN A 673 18.76 5.22 -8.42
C ASN A 673 19.18 3.99 -9.22
N ALA A 674 20.43 3.98 -9.68
CA ALA A 674 21.02 2.87 -10.41
C ALA A 674 22.37 2.51 -9.78
N ALA A 675 22.37 1.46 -8.95
CA ALA A 675 23.59 0.97 -8.31
C ALA A 675 24.57 0.43 -9.36
N GLY A 676 25.81 0.93 -9.32
CA GLY A 676 26.85 0.56 -10.28
C GLY A 676 26.84 1.36 -11.60
N ALA A 677 25.96 2.36 -11.75
CA ALA A 677 25.96 3.27 -12.90
C ALA A 677 27.08 4.31 -12.81
N SER A 678 27.77 4.56 -13.91
CA SER A 678 28.69 5.69 -14.06
C SER A 678 28.16 6.76 -15.00
N GLU A 679 27.28 6.36 -15.92
CA GLU A 679 26.65 7.24 -16.89
C GLU A 679 25.17 6.87 -17.02
N MET A 680 24.37 7.85 -17.39
CA MET A 680 22.94 7.73 -17.59
C MET A 680 22.51 8.38 -18.90
N MET A 681 21.35 7.99 -19.37
CA MET A 681 20.71 8.57 -20.54
C MET A 681 19.22 8.66 -20.24
N VAL A 682 18.64 9.85 -20.44
CA VAL A 682 17.23 10.15 -20.11
C VAL A 682 16.55 10.76 -21.34
N SER A 683 15.34 10.30 -21.67
CA SER A 683 14.61 10.74 -22.86
C SER A 683 13.09 10.58 -22.73
N GLU A 684 12.31 11.43 -23.38
CA GLU A 684 10.86 11.22 -23.60
C GLU A 684 10.58 10.16 -24.68
N ASN A 685 11.59 9.77 -25.46
CA ASN A 685 11.46 8.76 -26.51
C ASN A 685 11.90 7.38 -26.01
N PHE A 686 11.03 6.38 -26.16
CA PHE A 686 11.24 5.03 -25.62
C PHE A 686 12.48 4.32 -26.19
N ASN A 687 12.93 4.72 -27.38
CA ASN A 687 14.10 4.17 -28.06
C ASN A 687 15.36 5.05 -27.90
N PHE A 688 15.28 6.14 -27.13
CA PHE A 688 16.36 7.10 -26.90
C PHE A 688 16.90 7.76 -28.18
N ALA A 689 16.12 7.82 -29.27
CA ALA A 689 16.54 8.50 -30.49
C ALA A 689 16.86 9.97 -30.22
N GLY A 690 18.09 10.38 -30.54
CA GLY A 690 18.59 11.74 -30.31
C GLY A 690 19.08 12.05 -28.89
N ALA A 691 19.02 11.09 -27.95
CA ALA A 691 19.53 11.27 -26.59
C ALA A 691 21.03 10.86 -26.49
N GLY A 692 21.79 11.61 -25.69
CA GLY A 692 23.22 11.36 -25.41
C GLY A 692 23.44 10.75 -24.03
N TRP A 693 24.55 10.03 -23.88
CA TRP A 693 25.03 9.58 -22.57
C TRP A 693 25.65 10.76 -21.81
N GLU A 694 25.33 10.86 -20.52
CA GLU A 694 25.85 11.87 -19.61
C GLU A 694 26.33 11.22 -18.30
N PRO A 695 27.17 11.88 -17.47
CA PRO A 695 27.57 11.35 -16.17
C PRO A 695 26.36 11.02 -15.28
N TYR A 696 26.43 9.91 -14.56
CA TYR A 696 25.35 9.50 -13.65
C TYR A 696 25.23 10.49 -12.49
N ALA A 697 24.01 10.94 -12.23
CA ALA A 697 23.65 11.74 -11.06
C ALA A 697 22.38 11.17 -10.42
N THR A 698 22.29 11.25 -9.10
CA THR A 698 21.13 10.76 -8.34
C THR A 698 19.93 11.71 -8.38
N ALA A 699 20.13 12.94 -8.86
CA ALA A 699 19.08 13.92 -9.06
C ALA A 699 19.32 14.72 -10.34
N ARG A 700 18.24 15.04 -11.06
CA ARG A 700 18.27 15.84 -12.30
C ARG A 700 16.96 16.60 -12.50
N THR A 701 17.01 17.84 -12.98
CA THR A 701 15.79 18.55 -13.44
C THR A 701 15.46 18.20 -14.89
N TRP A 702 14.19 17.95 -15.20
CA TRP A 702 13.70 17.66 -16.54
C TRP A 702 12.54 18.58 -16.91
N THR A 703 12.45 19.00 -18.18
CA THR A 703 11.32 19.79 -18.70
C THR A 703 10.63 18.99 -19.80
N PHE A 704 9.34 18.67 -19.63
CA PHE A 704 8.56 17.96 -20.66
C PHE A 704 8.29 18.85 -21.87
N SER A 705 8.30 18.26 -23.08
CA SER A 705 8.18 19.00 -24.34
C SER A 705 6.77 19.51 -24.66
N SER A 706 5.72 18.99 -24.00
CA SER A 706 4.32 19.44 -24.19
C SER A 706 3.64 19.79 -22.87
N SER A 707 2.68 20.73 -22.90
CA SER A 707 2.14 21.39 -21.70
C SER A 707 0.99 20.67 -20.98
N THR A 708 0.43 19.58 -21.53
CA THR A 708 -0.68 18.82 -20.88
C THR A 708 -0.63 17.31 -21.18
N GLY A 709 -1.32 16.50 -20.37
CA GLY A 709 -1.52 15.07 -20.60
C GLY A 709 -0.49 14.15 -19.94
N MET A 710 -0.64 12.84 -20.16
CA MET A 710 0.29 11.83 -19.65
C MET A 710 1.69 12.01 -20.24
N LYS A 711 2.69 12.03 -19.37
CA LYS A 711 4.10 12.12 -19.72
C LYS A 711 4.83 10.84 -19.36
N PHE A 712 5.70 10.42 -20.26
CA PHE A 712 6.61 9.31 -20.05
C PHE A 712 8.04 9.81 -20.13
N LEU A 713 8.84 9.38 -19.18
CA LEU A 713 10.27 9.59 -19.20
C LEU A 713 10.96 8.23 -19.07
N TYR A 714 11.94 8.00 -19.91
CA TYR A 714 12.72 6.78 -19.95
C TYR A 714 14.12 7.09 -19.49
N ALA A 715 14.70 6.23 -18.67
CA ALA A 715 16.12 6.26 -18.36
C ALA A 715 16.77 4.90 -18.60
N LYS A 716 18.04 4.92 -19.00
CA LYS A 716 18.92 3.76 -18.96
C LYS A 716 20.28 4.18 -18.43
N PHE A 717 20.98 3.23 -17.84
CA PHE A 717 22.23 3.50 -17.16
C PHE A 717 23.31 2.60 -17.74
N ARG A 718 24.55 3.05 -17.73
CA ARG A 718 25.67 2.19 -18.07
C ARG A 718 26.71 2.24 -16.98
N SER A 719 27.28 1.08 -16.70
CA SER A 719 28.35 0.95 -15.71
C SER A 719 29.60 1.66 -16.21
N SER A 720 30.57 1.84 -15.31
CA SER A 720 31.87 2.36 -15.70
C SER A 720 32.35 1.58 -16.91
N CYS A 721 32.31 0.23 -16.90
CA CYS A 721 32.72 -0.69 -17.97
C CYS A 721 31.97 -0.56 -19.32
N GLY A 722 30.82 0.13 -19.38
CA GLY A 722 30.01 0.29 -20.59
C GLY A 722 28.86 -0.73 -20.73
N THR A 723 28.65 -1.59 -19.74
CA THR A 723 27.49 -2.50 -19.71
C THR A 723 26.22 -1.70 -19.43
N GLU A 724 25.22 -1.79 -20.29
CA GLU A 724 23.95 -1.08 -20.15
C GLU A 724 22.95 -1.85 -19.27
N SER A 725 22.17 -1.12 -18.47
CA SER A 725 21.00 -1.64 -17.76
C SER A 725 19.83 -1.86 -18.73
N SER A 726 18.80 -2.57 -18.26
CA SER A 726 17.47 -2.43 -18.86
C SER A 726 16.95 -1.00 -18.71
N ARG A 727 16.02 -0.60 -19.58
CA ARG A 727 15.36 0.72 -19.49
C ARG A 727 14.38 0.73 -18.32
N VAL A 728 14.31 1.84 -17.61
CA VAL A 728 13.30 2.13 -16.58
C VAL A 728 12.39 3.26 -17.04
N ILE A 729 11.17 3.28 -16.51
CA ILE A 729 10.13 4.21 -16.94
C ILE A 729 9.55 4.96 -15.74
N GLY A 730 9.56 6.28 -15.82
CA GLY A 730 8.79 7.17 -14.96
C GLY A 730 7.56 7.67 -15.71
N ALA A 731 6.41 7.72 -15.03
CA ALA A 731 5.18 8.25 -15.60
C ALA A 731 4.55 9.28 -14.65
N THR A 732 4.00 10.36 -15.21
CA THR A 732 3.27 11.40 -14.47
C THR A 732 2.23 12.04 -15.39
N SER A 733 1.23 12.71 -14.82
CA SER A 733 0.21 13.46 -15.58
C SER A 733 0.44 14.96 -15.39
N LEU A 734 0.67 15.70 -16.49
CA LEU A 734 0.73 17.16 -16.44
C LEU A 734 -0.67 17.75 -16.65
N LEU A 735 -1.20 18.42 -15.63
CA LEU A 735 -2.50 19.10 -15.71
C LEU A 735 -2.41 20.30 -16.66
N SER A 736 -3.48 20.53 -17.43
CA SER A 736 -3.73 21.87 -17.96
C SER A 736 -3.95 22.81 -16.79
N PRO A 737 -3.45 24.05 -16.82
CA PRO A 737 -3.83 25.04 -15.81
C PRO A 737 -5.37 25.08 -15.71
N PRO A 738 -5.93 25.10 -14.48
CA PRO A 738 -7.34 24.80 -14.27
C PRO A 738 -8.22 25.86 -14.93
N SER A 739 -9.21 25.42 -15.71
CA SER A 739 -10.48 26.12 -15.82
C SER A 739 -11.54 25.25 -15.14
N MET A 740 -12.11 25.79 -14.07
CA MET A 740 -13.15 25.16 -13.25
C MET A 740 -14.50 25.29 -13.96
N SER A 741 -15.01 24.20 -14.52
CA SER A 741 -16.45 23.89 -14.56
C SER A 741 -16.69 22.52 -15.21
N GLU A 742 -17.43 21.67 -14.50
CA GLU A 742 -18.03 20.39 -14.96
C GLU A 742 -17.13 19.13 -14.94
N MET A 743 -17.05 18.46 -13.79
CA MET A 743 -16.71 17.03 -13.74
C MET A 743 -17.82 16.27 -13.01
N SER A 744 -18.68 15.60 -13.78
CA SER A 744 -19.64 14.60 -13.31
C SER A 744 -19.09 13.21 -13.64
N CYS A 745 -18.80 12.38 -12.62
CA CYS A 745 -18.27 11.02 -12.81
C CYS A 745 -19.38 9.96 -12.67
N GLY A 746 -19.50 9.06 -13.64
CA GLY A 746 -20.36 7.87 -13.58
C GLY A 746 -19.64 6.61 -13.08
N TYR A 747 -20.40 5.63 -12.56
CA TYR A 747 -19.88 4.31 -12.16
C TYR A 747 -19.51 3.46 -13.38
N PRO A 748 -18.43 2.63 -13.34
CA PRO A 748 -18.02 1.83 -14.50
C PRO A 748 -19.10 0.85 -14.97
N VAL A 749 -19.42 0.85 -16.27
CA VAL A 749 -20.45 -0.04 -16.85
C VAL A 749 -19.78 -1.30 -17.41
N VAL A 750 -19.97 -2.44 -16.75
CA VAL A 750 -19.40 -3.72 -17.16
C VAL A 750 -20.37 -4.48 -18.07
N ARG A 751 -19.89 -5.04 -19.19
CA ARG A 751 -20.71 -5.80 -20.15
C ARG A 751 -20.60 -7.31 -19.90
N ALA A 752 -21.45 -8.09 -20.56
CA ALA A 752 -21.40 -9.55 -20.48
C ALA A 752 -20.02 -10.09 -20.93
N ARG A 753 -19.46 -11.02 -20.13
CA ARG A 753 -18.09 -11.56 -20.26
C ARG A 753 -17.02 -10.45 -20.17
N PRO A 754 -16.74 -9.96 -18.96
CA PRO A 754 -15.89 -8.76 -18.74
C PRO A 754 -14.41 -8.98 -19.10
N ILE A 755 -13.98 -10.24 -19.11
CA ILE A 755 -12.63 -10.69 -19.47
C ILE A 755 -12.75 -11.97 -20.31
N VAL A 756 -11.93 -12.05 -21.36
CA VAL A 756 -11.78 -13.22 -22.23
C VAL A 756 -10.29 -13.44 -22.53
N ILE A 757 -9.77 -14.64 -22.30
CA ILE A 757 -8.38 -15.02 -22.58
C ILE A 757 -8.29 -15.72 -23.94
N ASN A 758 -7.41 -15.26 -24.83
CA ASN A 758 -7.18 -15.84 -26.17
C ASN A 758 -8.47 -16.11 -26.98
N GLY A 759 -9.48 -15.24 -26.87
CA GLY A 759 -10.76 -15.46 -27.53
C GLY A 759 -11.52 -16.71 -27.03
N ASN A 760 -11.30 -17.12 -25.78
CA ASN A 760 -11.89 -18.32 -25.14
C ASN A 760 -11.38 -19.65 -25.73
N ALA A 761 -10.13 -19.67 -26.19
CA ALA A 761 -9.46 -20.89 -26.61
C ALA A 761 -9.28 -21.88 -25.44
N PRO A 762 -9.42 -23.21 -25.66
CA PRO A 762 -9.32 -24.20 -24.59
C PRO A 762 -7.89 -24.39 -24.04
N LEU A 763 -6.87 -24.01 -24.81
CA LEU A 763 -5.45 -24.17 -24.45
C LEU A 763 -4.64 -22.92 -24.83
N ALA A 764 -3.71 -22.53 -23.96
CA ALA A 764 -2.68 -21.55 -24.27
C ALA A 764 -1.47 -22.24 -24.92
N THR A 765 -0.97 -21.69 -26.03
CA THR A 765 0.24 -22.20 -26.72
C THR A 765 1.53 -21.56 -26.20
N SER A 766 1.41 -20.51 -25.37
CA SER A 766 2.52 -19.77 -24.78
C SER A 766 2.14 -19.24 -23.40
N LYS A 767 3.13 -18.90 -22.56
CA LYS A 767 2.95 -18.20 -21.29
C LYS A 767 2.40 -16.79 -21.47
N THR A 768 2.59 -16.19 -22.65
CA THR A 768 2.00 -14.89 -23.00
C THR A 768 0.68 -15.14 -23.72
N VAL A 769 -0.42 -14.58 -23.19
CA VAL A 769 -1.78 -14.70 -23.72
C VAL A 769 -2.37 -13.32 -23.95
N THR A 770 -3.31 -13.19 -24.88
CA THR A 770 -4.02 -11.95 -25.13
C THR A 770 -5.28 -11.89 -24.27
N ILE A 771 -5.43 -10.81 -23.50
CA ILE A 771 -6.63 -10.50 -22.72
C ILE A 771 -7.50 -9.54 -23.51
N THR A 772 -8.80 -9.81 -23.57
CA THR A 772 -9.82 -8.89 -24.11
C THR A 772 -10.81 -8.55 -23.02
N LEU A 773 -11.06 -7.26 -22.80
CA LEU A 773 -11.93 -6.73 -21.75
C LEU A 773 -13.16 -6.03 -22.34
N SER A 774 -14.27 -6.09 -21.60
CA SER A 774 -15.55 -5.52 -22.03
C SER A 774 -16.21 -4.70 -20.92
N ALA A 775 -15.74 -3.45 -20.75
CA ALA A 775 -16.30 -2.47 -19.82
C ALA A 775 -16.21 -1.03 -20.37
N SER A 776 -16.97 -0.12 -19.76
CA SER A 776 -16.80 1.33 -19.89
C SER A 776 -16.25 1.83 -18.55
N ALA A 777 -14.93 1.98 -18.48
CA ALA A 777 -14.20 2.35 -17.27
C ALA A 777 -13.02 3.26 -17.63
N ASP A 778 -12.53 4.05 -16.67
CA ASP A 778 -11.35 4.89 -16.84
C ASP A 778 -10.07 4.12 -16.49
N TYR A 779 -10.18 3.20 -15.54
CA TYR A 779 -9.08 2.37 -15.04
C TYR A 779 -9.45 0.88 -14.97
N MET A 780 -8.42 0.05 -15.01
CA MET A 780 -8.47 -1.40 -14.82
C MET A 780 -7.22 -1.86 -14.04
N ARG A 781 -7.34 -2.90 -13.22
CA ARG A 781 -6.19 -3.64 -12.67
C ARG A 781 -6.38 -5.13 -12.94
N VAL A 782 -5.28 -5.82 -13.26
CA VAL A 782 -5.30 -7.20 -13.79
C VAL A 782 -4.21 -7.99 -13.06
N SER A 783 -4.50 -9.23 -12.65
CA SER A 783 -3.56 -10.10 -11.92
C SER A 783 -3.76 -11.57 -12.21
N ASN A 784 -2.76 -12.39 -11.88
CA ASN A 784 -2.89 -13.84 -11.74
C ASN A 784 -3.36 -14.27 -10.34
N ASN A 785 -3.48 -13.33 -9.39
CA ASN A 785 -3.93 -13.56 -8.02
C ASN A 785 -5.38 -13.05 -7.85
N PRO A 786 -6.30 -13.84 -7.26
CA PRO A 786 -7.69 -13.42 -7.00
C PRO A 786 -7.84 -12.11 -6.23
N ASP A 787 -6.89 -11.78 -5.35
CA ASP A 787 -7.02 -10.65 -4.41
C ASP A 787 -6.46 -9.33 -4.96
N LEU A 788 -5.84 -9.36 -6.15
CA LEU A 788 -5.31 -8.18 -6.85
C LEU A 788 -4.29 -7.32 -6.04
N GLU A 789 -3.68 -7.86 -4.98
CA GLU A 789 -2.81 -7.12 -4.03
C GLU A 789 -1.57 -6.50 -4.70
N GLU A 790 -0.97 -7.17 -5.68
CA GLU A 790 0.17 -6.65 -6.47
C GLU A 790 -0.28 -5.93 -7.76
N ALA A 791 -1.60 -5.84 -8.00
CA ALA A 791 -2.15 -5.35 -9.25
C ALA A 791 -2.35 -3.83 -9.21
N VAL A 792 -1.47 -3.12 -9.93
CA VAL A 792 -1.55 -1.66 -10.03
C VAL A 792 -2.68 -1.24 -10.97
N TRP A 793 -3.45 -0.23 -10.58
CA TRP A 793 -4.43 0.44 -11.43
C TRP A 793 -3.76 1.07 -12.67
N LYS A 794 -4.19 0.64 -13.85
CA LYS A 794 -3.77 1.12 -15.17
C LYS A 794 -4.97 1.74 -15.89
N PRO A 795 -4.80 2.64 -16.86
CA PRO A 795 -5.92 3.08 -17.69
C PRO A 795 -6.62 1.90 -18.38
N TYR A 796 -7.93 1.98 -18.54
CA TYR A 796 -8.70 0.93 -19.21
C TYR A 796 -8.17 0.73 -20.65
N ARG A 797 -7.81 -0.51 -20.98
CA ARG A 797 -7.52 -0.93 -22.35
C ARG A 797 -8.38 -2.14 -22.69
N PRO A 798 -9.09 -2.13 -23.83
CA PRO A 798 -9.99 -3.23 -24.19
C PRO A 798 -9.23 -4.50 -24.60
N SER A 799 -7.93 -4.42 -24.90
CA SER A 799 -7.10 -5.60 -25.15
C SER A 799 -5.61 -5.35 -24.93
N PHE A 800 -4.87 -6.35 -24.44
CA PHE A 800 -3.42 -6.32 -24.22
C PHE A 800 -2.86 -7.73 -23.96
N ASP A 801 -1.54 -7.89 -24.05
CA ASP A 801 -0.84 -9.14 -23.72
C ASP A 801 -0.56 -9.27 -22.21
N TRP A 802 -0.71 -10.49 -21.69
CA TRP A 802 -0.58 -10.83 -20.28
C TRP A 802 0.23 -12.11 -20.09
N ILE A 803 1.03 -12.18 -19.03
CA ILE A 803 1.88 -13.34 -18.72
C ILE A 803 1.21 -14.17 -17.63
N LEU A 804 0.93 -15.45 -17.93
CA LEU A 804 0.35 -16.41 -17.00
C LEU A 804 1.34 -16.80 -15.90
N ALA A 805 0.82 -17.37 -14.80
CA ALA A 805 1.63 -17.86 -13.69
C ALA A 805 2.66 -18.92 -14.15
N PRO A 806 3.81 -19.07 -13.46
CA PRO A 806 4.98 -19.77 -13.99
C PRO A 806 4.83 -21.30 -14.18
N PHE A 807 3.70 -21.91 -13.78
CA PHE A 807 3.46 -23.35 -13.78
C PHE A 807 2.44 -23.77 -14.86
N GLY A 808 2.63 -24.96 -15.46
CA GLY A 808 1.64 -25.54 -16.38
C GLY A 808 0.37 -26.02 -15.66
N GLY A 809 -0.76 -26.00 -16.34
CA GLY A 809 -2.09 -26.35 -15.80
C GLY A 809 -3.12 -25.23 -15.96
N LEU A 810 -4.21 -25.31 -15.20
CA LEU A 810 -5.27 -24.29 -15.20
C LEU A 810 -4.72 -22.97 -14.62
N ASN A 811 -4.73 -21.93 -15.43
CA ASN A 811 -4.34 -20.58 -15.07
C ASN A 811 -5.57 -19.68 -15.08
N ILE A 812 -5.72 -18.81 -14.09
CA ILE A 812 -6.85 -17.88 -13.95
C ILE A 812 -6.30 -16.46 -13.94
N VAL A 813 -6.93 -15.58 -14.71
CA VAL A 813 -6.61 -14.14 -14.75
C VAL A 813 -7.80 -13.37 -14.21
N TYR A 814 -7.52 -12.43 -13.30
CA TYR A 814 -8.50 -11.60 -12.60
C TYR A 814 -8.40 -10.16 -13.06
N VAL A 815 -9.52 -9.44 -13.15
CA VAL A 815 -9.60 -8.02 -13.51
C VAL A 815 -10.63 -7.28 -12.67
N GLN A 816 -10.36 -6.02 -12.35
CA GLN A 816 -11.30 -5.09 -11.74
C GLN A 816 -11.22 -3.73 -12.45
N PHE A 817 -12.32 -2.97 -12.47
CA PHE A 817 -12.43 -1.69 -13.17
C PHE A 817 -12.73 -0.55 -12.20
N ALA A 818 -12.31 0.67 -12.54
CA ALA A 818 -12.63 1.87 -11.76
C ALA A 818 -12.89 3.10 -12.63
N SER A 819 -13.64 4.08 -12.10
CA SER A 819 -13.87 5.37 -12.75
C SER A 819 -12.81 6.41 -12.37
N ALA A 820 -12.78 7.54 -13.07
CA ALA A 820 -11.89 8.67 -12.82
C ALA A 820 -12.01 9.24 -11.39
N CYS A 821 -13.17 9.04 -10.75
CA CYS A 821 -13.45 9.47 -9.39
C CYS A 821 -13.25 8.37 -8.33
N GLY A 822 -12.67 7.21 -8.70
CA GLY A 822 -12.30 6.16 -7.75
C GLY A 822 -13.41 5.19 -7.37
N GLN A 823 -14.53 5.13 -8.10
CA GLN A 823 -15.53 4.08 -7.90
C GLN A 823 -15.08 2.78 -8.56
N GLU A 824 -15.05 1.68 -7.81
CA GLU A 824 -14.53 0.38 -8.26
C GLU A 824 -15.63 -0.68 -8.47
N THR A 825 -15.42 -1.62 -9.38
CA THR A 825 -16.31 -2.78 -9.61
C THR A 825 -15.96 -3.96 -8.72
N ALA A 826 -16.78 -5.03 -8.74
CA ALA A 826 -16.35 -6.35 -8.28
C ALA A 826 -15.21 -6.91 -9.16
N VAL A 827 -14.51 -7.94 -8.67
CA VAL A 827 -13.47 -8.65 -9.42
C VAL A 827 -14.10 -9.69 -10.35
N TYR A 828 -13.65 -9.71 -11.60
CA TYR A 828 -14.04 -10.67 -12.63
C TYR A 828 -12.86 -11.55 -13.03
N SER A 829 -13.11 -12.74 -13.56
CA SER A 829 -12.04 -13.66 -13.95
C SER A 829 -12.39 -14.49 -15.19
N ASP A 830 -11.36 -14.95 -15.87
CA ASP A 830 -11.44 -16.00 -16.89
C ASP A 830 -10.26 -16.96 -16.72
N SER A 831 -10.33 -18.16 -17.31
CA SER A 831 -9.33 -19.22 -17.12
C SER A 831 -8.91 -19.86 -18.43
N ILE A 832 -7.65 -20.27 -18.51
CA ILE A 832 -7.08 -20.98 -19.66
C ILE A 832 -6.10 -22.06 -19.18
N ASN A 833 -5.98 -23.17 -19.91
CA ASN A 833 -5.07 -24.25 -19.54
C ASN A 833 -3.76 -24.15 -20.35
N LEU A 834 -2.62 -24.08 -19.66
CA LEU A 834 -1.28 -24.01 -20.27
C LEU A 834 -0.61 -25.40 -20.18
N PRO A 835 -0.27 -26.07 -21.31
CA PRO A 835 0.39 -27.37 -21.29
C PRO A 835 1.77 -27.32 -20.60
N TRP A 836 2.12 -28.36 -19.85
CA TRP A 836 3.47 -28.52 -19.28
C TRP A 836 4.48 -28.81 -20.40
N LEU A 837 5.40 -27.87 -20.66
CA LEU A 837 6.56 -28.10 -21.51
C LEU A 837 7.77 -28.53 -20.64
N PRO A 838 8.42 -29.67 -20.92
CA PRO A 838 9.62 -30.08 -20.19
C PRO A 838 10.82 -29.15 -20.50
N PRO A 839 11.79 -29.00 -19.57
CA PRO A 839 13.02 -28.23 -19.82
C PRO A 839 13.82 -28.84 -20.98
N ALA A 840 14.45 -28.00 -21.81
CA ALA A 840 15.38 -28.45 -22.83
C ALA A 840 16.54 -29.22 -22.18
N THR A 841 16.83 -30.41 -22.72
CA THR A 841 17.87 -31.33 -22.24
C THR A 841 19.25 -30.66 -22.21
N PRO A 842 19.97 -30.65 -21.07
CA PRO A 842 21.39 -30.29 -21.06
C PRO A 842 22.21 -31.40 -21.73
N ILE A 843 23.12 -31.03 -22.63
CA ILE A 843 24.10 -31.94 -23.23
C ILE A 843 25.12 -32.31 -22.16
N LEU A 844 25.15 -33.57 -21.73
CA LEU A 844 26.18 -34.11 -20.84
C LEU A 844 27.46 -34.38 -21.64
N ARG A 845 28.60 -33.79 -21.24
CA ARG A 845 29.93 -34.35 -21.53
C ARG A 845 30.28 -35.32 -20.41
N GLU A 846 30.81 -36.49 -20.76
CA GLU A 846 31.23 -37.51 -19.80
C GLU A 846 32.40 -37.00 -18.93
N PRO A 847 32.37 -37.17 -17.61
CA PRO A 847 33.54 -37.03 -16.77
C PRO A 847 34.35 -38.33 -16.80
N SER A 848 35.65 -38.19 -17.05
CA SER A 848 36.64 -39.25 -16.91
C SER A 848 36.74 -39.72 -15.46
N ASP A 849 36.96 -41.03 -15.30
CA ASP A 849 37.16 -41.73 -14.04
C ASP A 849 38.06 -40.99 -13.04
N SER A 850 37.52 -40.64 -11.88
CA SER A 850 38.07 -40.88 -10.53
C SER A 850 37.45 -39.90 -9.52
N GLU A 851 37.00 -40.48 -8.40
CA GLU A 851 36.72 -39.85 -7.10
C GLU A 851 36.12 -38.44 -7.09
N ASP A 852 34.78 -38.34 -7.03
CA ASP A 852 34.18 -37.16 -6.41
C ASP A 852 32.85 -37.50 -5.71
N THR A 853 32.88 -37.50 -4.39
CA THR A 853 31.70 -37.67 -3.51
C THR A 853 30.95 -36.35 -3.27
N ALA A 854 31.21 -35.31 -4.08
CA ALA A 854 30.69 -33.96 -3.89
C ALA A 854 29.43 -33.58 -4.71
N VAL A 855 28.83 -34.48 -5.51
CA VAL A 855 27.74 -34.12 -6.44
C VAL A 855 26.31 -34.42 -5.92
N LEU A 856 26.14 -34.91 -4.69
CA LEU A 856 24.80 -35.31 -4.19
C LEU A 856 24.06 -34.25 -3.34
N THR A 857 24.59 -33.05 -3.18
CA THR A 857 23.98 -31.99 -2.36
C THR A 857 22.87 -31.17 -3.05
N PRO A 858 22.83 -30.93 -4.38
CA PRO A 858 21.79 -30.06 -4.96
C PRO A 858 20.44 -30.75 -5.23
N MET A 859 20.32 -32.08 -5.08
CA MET A 859 19.06 -32.79 -5.35
C MET A 859 18.09 -32.85 -4.15
N LEU A 860 18.50 -32.39 -2.96
CA LEU A 860 17.68 -32.49 -1.75
C LEU A 860 16.77 -31.27 -1.50
N GLU A 861 16.99 -30.14 -2.18
CA GLU A 861 16.22 -28.90 -1.98
C GLU A 861 14.85 -28.87 -2.67
N LEU A 862 14.57 -29.79 -3.62
CA LEU A 862 13.32 -29.77 -4.38
C LEU A 862 12.10 -30.40 -3.69
N PHE A 863 12.25 -30.98 -2.48
CA PHE A 863 11.19 -31.74 -1.82
C PHE A 863 10.82 -31.26 -0.40
N SER A 864 11.37 -30.15 0.08
CA SER A 864 11.10 -29.63 1.43
C SER A 864 9.94 -28.63 1.53
N THR A 865 9.37 -28.16 0.41
CA THR A 865 8.23 -27.23 0.43
C THR A 865 6.89 -27.97 0.49
N PRO A 866 5.97 -27.62 1.42
CA PRO A 866 4.67 -28.28 1.49
C PRO A 866 3.83 -27.98 0.23
N LEU A 867 3.23 -29.01 -0.36
CA LEU A 867 2.31 -28.88 -1.51
C LEU A 867 0.97 -28.17 -1.17
N ASN A 868 0.77 -27.72 0.08
CA ASN A 868 -0.36 -26.91 0.51
C ASN A 868 -0.07 -26.24 1.88
N PRO A 869 -0.19 -24.90 2.02
CA PRO A 869 0.04 -24.17 3.28
C PRO A 869 -0.89 -24.56 4.44
N ASN A 870 -2.05 -25.17 4.16
CA ASN A 870 -3.08 -25.45 5.16
C ASN A 870 -3.08 -26.90 5.71
N SER A 871 -1.99 -27.66 5.56
CA SER A 871 -1.90 -29.05 6.03
C SER A 871 -1.05 -29.21 7.30
N ASN A 872 -1.57 -29.92 8.31
CA ASN A 872 -0.90 -30.18 9.60
C ASN A 872 0.15 -31.32 9.56
N ILE A 873 0.66 -31.67 8.37
CA ILE A 873 1.64 -32.76 8.20
C ILE A 873 2.99 -32.16 7.79
N ARG A 874 4.02 -32.39 8.60
CA ARG A 874 5.41 -31.94 8.35
C ARG A 874 6.33 -33.15 8.15
N PHE A 875 7.28 -33.05 7.22
CA PHE A 875 8.39 -34.00 7.09
C PHE A 875 9.34 -33.82 8.28
N SER A 876 9.73 -34.92 8.93
CA SER A 876 10.55 -34.85 10.15
C SER A 876 11.99 -35.35 9.95
N SER A 877 12.24 -36.23 8.97
CA SER A 877 13.60 -36.59 8.52
C SER A 877 13.58 -37.46 7.26
N ILE A 878 14.68 -37.40 6.48
CA ILE A 878 15.05 -38.35 5.42
C ILE A 878 16.40 -38.97 5.80
N SER A 879 16.51 -40.30 5.72
CA SER A 879 17.80 -40.99 5.94
C SER A 879 18.06 -42.02 4.86
N VAL A 880 19.30 -42.03 4.32
CA VAL A 880 19.84 -43.07 3.44
C VAL A 880 20.44 -44.17 4.30
N ARG A 881 20.12 -45.44 4.05
CA ARG A 881 20.68 -46.54 4.88
C ARG A 881 21.59 -47.54 4.17
N GLN A 882 21.52 -47.70 2.85
CA GLN A 882 22.46 -48.58 2.13
C GLN A 882 22.35 -48.37 0.62
N ALA A 883 23.51 -48.41 -0.05
CA ALA A 883 23.62 -48.59 -1.48
C ALA A 883 24.21 -49.98 -1.74
N THR A 884 23.50 -50.84 -2.47
CA THR A 884 24.01 -52.15 -2.86
C THR A 884 23.93 -52.31 -4.36
N LYS A 885 25.01 -52.82 -4.96
CA LYS A 885 25.09 -53.14 -6.38
C LYS A 885 24.59 -54.56 -6.58
N VAL A 886 23.46 -54.70 -7.29
CA VAL A 886 22.93 -56.01 -7.68
C VAL A 886 22.76 -55.99 -9.19
N GLY A 887 23.46 -56.87 -9.90
CA GLY A 887 23.31 -57.02 -11.35
C GLY A 887 23.65 -55.78 -12.18
N GLY A 888 24.64 -54.97 -11.76
CA GLY A 888 25.09 -53.80 -12.52
C GLY A 888 24.31 -52.49 -12.29
N LEU A 889 23.30 -52.48 -11.41
CA LEU A 889 22.53 -51.28 -11.05
C LEU A 889 22.83 -50.83 -9.62
N ASN A 890 22.99 -49.51 -9.43
CA ASN A 890 23.11 -48.89 -8.11
C ASN A 890 21.70 -48.73 -7.51
N THR A 891 21.42 -49.42 -6.39
CA THR A 891 20.12 -49.32 -5.70
C THR A 891 20.28 -48.47 -4.45
N VAL A 892 19.52 -47.38 -4.31
CA VAL A 892 19.51 -46.51 -3.11
C VAL A 892 18.19 -46.66 -2.37
N SER A 893 18.25 -47.01 -1.07
CA SER A 893 17.06 -47.09 -0.21
C SER A 893 16.87 -45.83 0.64
N LEU A 894 15.74 -45.15 0.47
CA LEU A 894 15.33 -43.97 1.25
C LEU A 894 14.22 -44.32 2.25
N ARG A 895 14.27 -43.71 3.45
CA ARG A 895 13.20 -43.81 4.46
C ARG A 895 12.67 -42.41 4.80
N TYR A 896 11.34 -42.26 4.86
CA TYR A 896 10.64 -41.02 5.22
C TYR A 896 9.94 -41.16 6.57
N SER A 897 9.87 -40.07 7.34
CA SER A 897 9.14 -39.99 8.61
C SER A 897 8.24 -38.74 8.65
N TYR A 898 6.97 -38.87 9.03
CA TYR A 898 6.00 -37.77 9.11
C TYR A 898 5.60 -37.48 10.56
N ARG A 899 5.34 -36.20 10.90
CA ARG A 899 4.65 -35.79 12.13
C ARG A 899 3.36 -35.05 11.80
N ASN A 900 2.28 -35.40 12.51
CA ASN A 900 1.05 -34.62 12.58
C ASN A 900 1.09 -33.77 13.85
N THR A 901 1.02 -32.44 13.72
CA THR A 901 1.14 -31.51 14.86
C THR A 901 -0.13 -31.38 15.71
N ALA A 902 -1.25 -31.97 15.31
CA ALA A 902 -2.50 -31.87 16.06
C ALA A 902 -2.67 -32.94 17.17
N ARG A 903 -1.92 -34.06 17.16
CA ARG A 903 -1.84 -35.05 18.26
C ARG A 903 -0.51 -35.83 18.22
N SER A 904 0.08 -36.09 19.38
CA SER A 904 1.34 -36.80 19.62
C SER A 904 1.31 -38.31 19.30
N SER A 905 1.08 -38.69 18.03
CA SER A 905 1.16 -40.10 17.59
C SER A 905 1.85 -40.25 16.23
N LEU A 906 2.91 -41.06 16.18
CA LEU A 906 3.65 -41.41 14.95
C LEU A 906 2.84 -42.36 14.06
N ILE A 907 2.57 -41.97 12.81
CA ILE A 907 2.02 -42.86 11.78
C ILE A 907 3.20 -43.49 11.03
N ARG A 908 3.31 -44.83 11.05
CA ARG A 908 4.27 -45.62 10.24
C ARG A 908 3.58 -46.15 8.98
N LEU A 909 4.10 -45.83 7.80
CA LEU A 909 3.79 -46.52 6.54
C LEU A 909 5.08 -47.18 5.99
N SER A 910 4.94 -48.37 5.41
CA SER A 910 6.05 -49.25 5.01
C SER A 910 6.47 -49.09 3.55
N ARG A 911 7.81 -49.09 3.35
CA ARG A 911 8.63 -49.52 2.20
C ARG A 911 8.07 -49.33 0.77
N GLN A 912 8.70 -48.45 -0.02
CA GLN A 912 8.66 -48.50 -1.49
C GLN A 912 10.09 -48.62 -2.05
N VAL A 913 10.24 -49.45 -3.08
CA VAL A 913 11.50 -49.69 -3.83
C VAL A 913 11.35 -49.03 -5.20
N ILE A 914 12.33 -48.22 -5.63
CA ILE A 914 12.38 -47.62 -6.97
C ILE A 914 13.60 -48.19 -7.69
N SER A 915 13.41 -48.74 -8.89
CA SER A 915 14.46 -49.21 -9.80
C SER A 915 14.44 -48.40 -11.10
N VAL A 916 15.60 -48.04 -11.65
CA VAL A 916 15.75 -47.29 -12.90
C VAL A 916 16.78 -48.00 -13.79
N SER A 917 16.45 -48.29 -15.04
CA SER A 917 17.35 -48.84 -16.06
C SER A 917 17.53 -47.86 -17.22
N GLY A 918 18.77 -47.51 -17.58
CA GLY A 918 19.11 -46.97 -18.92
C GLY A 918 19.02 -48.09 -19.96
N THR A 919 18.84 -47.88 -21.25
CA THR A 919 19.06 -46.77 -22.18
C THR A 919 17.79 -46.58 -23.03
N SER A 920 17.43 -45.33 -23.35
CA SER A 920 16.13 -44.86 -23.92
C SER A 920 14.99 -44.70 -22.90
N ALA A 921 14.85 -43.47 -22.38
CA ALA A 921 13.86 -43.14 -21.37
C ALA A 921 12.44 -43.02 -21.96
N ARG A 922 11.68 -44.12 -21.98
CA ARG A 922 10.21 -44.07 -21.90
C ARG A 922 9.81 -44.05 -20.43
N ALA A 923 9.55 -42.86 -19.88
CA ALA A 923 8.93 -42.74 -18.56
C ALA A 923 7.41 -42.94 -18.70
N VAL A 924 6.92 -44.17 -18.45
CA VAL A 924 5.48 -44.42 -18.27
C VAL A 924 5.05 -43.78 -16.95
N ARG A 925 4.30 -42.68 -17.03
CA ARG A 925 3.72 -41.99 -15.86
C ARG A 925 2.69 -42.92 -15.18
N ARG A 926 2.86 -43.22 -13.90
CA ARG A 926 1.81 -43.82 -13.05
C ARG A 926 1.29 -42.77 -12.08
N SER A 927 0.12 -42.23 -12.37
CA SER A 927 -0.60 -41.29 -11.49
C SER A 927 -1.21 -42.05 -10.31
N SER A 928 -0.95 -41.60 -9.08
CA SER A 928 -1.70 -42.05 -7.90
C SER A 928 -2.81 -41.03 -7.63
N ALA A 929 -4.07 -41.44 -7.72
CA ALA A 929 -5.21 -40.61 -7.33
C ALA A 929 -5.43 -40.75 -5.82
N LEU A 930 -5.39 -39.64 -5.08
CA LEU A 930 -5.81 -39.59 -3.68
C LEU A 930 -7.29 -39.17 -3.65
N ILE A 931 -8.20 -40.11 -3.35
CA ILE A 931 -9.63 -39.82 -3.20
C ILE A 931 -9.88 -39.40 -1.75
N TYR A 932 -10.39 -38.17 -1.53
CA TYR A 932 -10.85 -37.69 -0.23
C TYR A 932 -12.32 -38.09 -0.01
N LEU A 933 -12.61 -38.88 1.01
CA LEU A 933 -13.97 -39.07 1.51
C LEU A 933 -14.02 -38.80 3.03
N ARG A 934 -14.97 -37.95 3.45
CA ARG A 934 -15.19 -37.56 4.86
C ARG A 934 -15.73 -38.74 5.67
N SER A 935 -14.85 -39.57 6.24
CA SER A 935 -15.23 -40.60 7.20
C SER A 935 -14.04 -41.02 8.08
N LYS A 936 -14.24 -41.12 9.39
CA LYS A 936 -13.22 -41.39 10.44
C LYS A 936 -12.75 -42.87 10.47
N LYS A 937 -12.42 -43.50 9.33
CA LYS A 937 -11.85 -44.86 9.27
C LYS A 937 -10.76 -45.01 8.20
N THR A 938 -9.82 -45.93 8.42
CA THR A 938 -8.64 -46.20 7.58
C THR A 938 -8.97 -47.24 6.50
N TYR A 939 -8.56 -47.02 5.24
CA TYR A 939 -8.85 -47.90 4.10
C TYR A 939 -7.57 -48.37 3.39
N THR A 940 -7.60 -49.56 2.79
CA THR A 940 -6.50 -50.14 1.98
C THR A 940 -6.96 -50.40 0.56
N THR A 941 -6.24 -49.89 -0.44
CA THR A 941 -6.53 -50.11 -1.87
C THR A 941 -5.65 -51.22 -2.45
N LYS A 942 -6.22 -52.15 -3.22
CA LYS A 942 -5.49 -53.18 -3.96
C LYS A 942 -5.76 -53.01 -5.47
N ASN A 943 -4.73 -52.72 -6.26
CA ASN A 943 -4.85 -52.55 -7.72
C ASN A 943 -4.56 -53.88 -8.43
N LEU A 944 -5.52 -54.36 -9.22
CA LEU A 944 -5.35 -55.42 -10.22
C LEU A 944 -5.72 -54.82 -11.59
N GLY A 945 -4.77 -54.74 -12.52
CA GLY A 945 -5.01 -54.23 -13.87
C GLY A 945 -4.89 -55.36 -14.89
N GLU A 946 -5.92 -55.56 -15.72
CA GLU A 946 -5.88 -56.41 -16.91
C GLU A 946 -5.86 -55.53 -18.16
N LYS A 947 -5.07 -55.94 -19.17
CA LYS A 947 -4.94 -55.25 -20.45
C LYS A 947 -6.04 -55.73 -21.39
N LEU A 948 -6.84 -54.82 -21.96
CA LEU A 948 -7.87 -55.15 -22.94
C LEU A 948 -7.29 -55.22 -24.37
N PRO A 949 -7.92 -55.97 -25.29
CA PRO A 949 -7.40 -56.20 -26.65
C PRO A 949 -7.29 -54.94 -27.52
N ASP A 950 -8.04 -53.88 -27.19
CA ASP A 950 -8.08 -52.58 -27.88
C ASP A 950 -6.95 -51.63 -27.44
N GLY A 951 -6.07 -52.06 -26.53
CA GLY A 951 -4.95 -51.26 -26.02
C GLY A 951 -5.28 -50.43 -24.78
N ASN A 952 -6.52 -50.47 -24.30
CA ASN A 952 -6.93 -49.79 -23.06
C ASN A 952 -6.66 -50.64 -21.81
N TYR A 953 -6.49 -49.96 -20.67
CA TYR A 953 -6.33 -50.61 -19.36
C TYR A 953 -7.58 -50.37 -18.52
N THR A 954 -8.09 -51.44 -17.91
CA THR A 954 -9.16 -51.31 -16.90
C THR A 954 -8.52 -51.38 -15.53
N MET A 955 -8.70 -50.34 -14.71
CA MET A 955 -8.24 -50.35 -13.33
C MET A 955 -9.41 -50.70 -12.41
N ARG A 956 -9.21 -51.72 -11.56
CA ARG A 956 -10.18 -52.10 -10.53
C ARG A 956 -9.73 -51.56 -9.18
N VAL A 957 -10.61 -50.81 -8.52
CA VAL A 957 -10.40 -50.32 -7.15
C VAL A 957 -11.46 -50.96 -6.26
N GLU A 958 -11.01 -51.78 -5.30
CA GLU A 958 -11.87 -52.36 -4.28
C GLU A 958 -11.70 -51.59 -2.96
N ALA A 959 -12.81 -51.15 -2.37
CA ALA A 959 -12.84 -50.65 -0.99
C ALA A 959 -13.20 -51.81 -0.06
N ARG A 960 -12.30 -52.14 0.88
CA ARG A 960 -12.53 -53.19 1.89
C ARG A 960 -12.40 -52.62 3.30
N ASP A 961 -13.24 -53.11 4.22
CA ASP A 961 -13.09 -52.82 5.64
C ASP A 961 -11.78 -53.45 6.14
N SER A 962 -10.93 -52.65 6.79
CA SER A 962 -9.59 -53.09 7.19
C SER A 962 -9.58 -54.10 8.35
N ARG A 963 -10.70 -54.30 9.06
CA ARG A 963 -10.81 -55.24 10.19
C ARG A 963 -11.51 -56.53 9.81
N THR A 964 -12.52 -56.47 8.93
CA THR A 964 -13.32 -57.65 8.55
C THR A 964 -13.04 -58.14 7.12
N ASN A 965 -12.30 -57.37 6.33
CA ASN A 965 -12.01 -57.61 4.92
C ASN A 965 -13.25 -57.71 3.99
N ALA A 966 -14.41 -57.31 4.50
CA ALA A 966 -15.67 -57.25 3.74
C ALA A 966 -15.61 -56.14 2.68
N LEU A 967 -16.16 -56.42 1.49
CA LEU A 967 -16.23 -55.46 0.38
C LEU A 967 -17.31 -54.40 0.70
N LEU A 968 -16.94 -53.12 0.64
CA LEU A 968 -17.82 -52.01 1.02
C LEU A 968 -18.42 -51.30 -0.20
N ASP A 969 -17.66 -51.10 -1.27
CA ASP A 969 -18.12 -50.41 -2.48
C ASP A 969 -17.24 -50.75 -3.70
N TRP A 970 -17.78 -50.53 -4.92
CA TRP A 970 -17.19 -50.91 -6.20
C TRP A 970 -17.30 -49.81 -7.26
N ASN A 971 -16.18 -49.45 -7.91
CA ASN A 971 -16.21 -48.71 -9.17
C ASN A 971 -15.06 -49.17 -10.09
N ALA A 972 -15.38 -49.42 -11.36
CA ALA A 972 -14.41 -49.65 -12.42
C ALA A 972 -14.33 -48.42 -13.32
N PHE A 973 -13.11 -47.96 -13.62
CA PHE A 973 -12.88 -46.87 -14.56
C PHE A 973 -11.94 -47.32 -15.67
N THR A 974 -12.30 -46.95 -16.90
CA THR A 974 -11.51 -47.21 -18.11
C THR A 974 -10.73 -45.95 -18.45
N VAL A 975 -9.39 -46.06 -18.52
CA VAL A 975 -8.52 -44.94 -18.90
C VAL A 975 -8.08 -45.12 -20.34
N ASN A 976 -8.43 -44.15 -21.19
CA ASN A 976 -8.05 -44.12 -22.59
C ASN A 976 -6.82 -43.22 -22.75
N LEU A 977 -5.66 -43.80 -23.05
CA LEU A 977 -4.41 -43.07 -23.29
C LEU A 977 -4.31 -42.80 -24.80
N GLY A 978 -5.00 -41.75 -25.26
CA GLY A 978 -4.86 -41.27 -26.63
C GLY A 978 -3.42 -40.83 -26.92
N SER A 979 -2.93 -41.22 -28.09
CA SER A 979 -1.59 -40.96 -28.59
C SER A 979 -1.37 -39.48 -28.92
N ASN A 980 -0.77 -38.75 -27.98
CA ASN A 980 0.37 -37.85 -28.19
C ASN A 980 0.91 -37.36 -26.85
#